data_AF-A0A562PSM6-F1
#
_entry.id   AF-A0A562PSM6-F1
#
_cell.length_a   1.000
_cell.length_b   1.000
_cell.length_c   1.000
_cell.angle_alpha   90.00
_cell.angle_beta   90.00
_cell.angle_gamma   90.00
#
_symmetry.space_group_name_H-M   'P 1'
#
loop_
_entity.id
_entity.type
_entity.pdbx_description
1 polymer ?
#
loop_
_entity_poly.entity_id
_entity_poly.type
_entity_poly.pdbx_seq_one_letter_code
_entity_poly.pdbx_strand_id
1 'polypeptide(L)'
;MSSKNEHAANLDFENEVRRIARAKWPAAQFGGAAMLDGRERDGIFETEESVHFIEATVSASASKAKEDTRKLFRSIVDHNKLQGMKNAVGWFVTKAEPTAEQRKEVHEQGKGQVRAVSYSQFQQSLIDVRAYLSARKLHGFGSVQDFASGGKNPSISFVEIGLTSKALDENYLVNDILEGALEGNHFAITGQYGAGKSMTLRELFFRLEARYIRGATSKFPVYINLREHSGQRDPVELLERHARSIGFESPSSLIRAWRAGFVVLLADGFDEITSLGVQGSWKKLKDLRMRSLEGVRKLHRESIGTGIVVGGRSHYFEDDRELCNALGLHEGLVLSLDEFTETQMRSFLSRFPGVEHEGAFPQWLPTRPLLLGYLASRGLLSELGENSGMPDAVDGWDYLLDQIYEREGRIETNLDGQTLRRILERAASLARTTEDGLGPITRSELFSAFTEVCGYEPDEQGVLAIQRLPGLGIYRAEDESRCFVDAELADVCKGREVVQFLEAPFDMVKNPGWVGAMNACDRPINEVAINFVLRRLEISHDARGVIRQAVAFLNSRSDLACARGDVAVILLTGELHLDIAFIVSEVNFGARLVEFHPHMLPLSNMQFSHCLFDGVVLNPEVGSNSLPYFDSCLIEQISGRVSSDDLPRDRIMHSCDIGGFDSAATGAAIRAVRMSVGEKVLLITLRKLFVQSLSGRAESALYRGLDVDERRMVGDVLRMLKRHELAVEYSRGDGVIWLPVRKALTRVKRILSAPNESGEEVVRDCRAMG
;
A
#
# COMPACT_ATOMS: atom_id res chain seq x y z
N MET A 1 -51.53 23.61 10.81
CA MET A 1 -50.37 22.71 10.64
C MET A 1 -49.08 23.26 11.26
N SER A 2 -48.83 24.57 11.27
CA SER A 2 -47.61 25.18 11.85
C SER A 2 -47.38 24.90 13.36
N SER A 3 -48.40 25.03 14.22
CA SER A 3 -48.17 24.95 15.68
C SER A 3 -47.91 23.53 16.21
N LYS A 4 -48.35 22.48 15.51
CA LYS A 4 -48.06 21.08 15.89
C LYS A 4 -46.61 20.70 15.60
N ASN A 5 -46.05 21.17 14.48
CA ASN A 5 -44.64 20.96 14.14
C ASN A 5 -43.70 21.74 15.07
N GLU A 6 -44.10 22.94 15.49
CA GLU A 6 -43.31 23.77 16.40
C GLU A 6 -43.27 23.21 17.83
N HIS A 7 -44.37 22.61 18.29
CA HIS A 7 -44.41 21.92 19.58
C HIS A 7 -43.58 20.63 19.59
N ALA A 8 -43.64 19.84 18.51
CA ALA A 8 -42.81 18.64 18.36
C ALA A 8 -41.31 18.99 18.33
N ALA A 9 -40.92 20.03 17.57
CA ALA A 9 -39.53 20.49 17.50
C ALA A 9 -38.99 21.02 18.84
N ASN A 10 -39.83 21.62 19.69
CA ASN A 10 -39.45 22.01 21.05
C ASN A 10 -39.23 20.79 21.95
N LEU A 11 -40.14 19.82 21.91
CA LEU A 11 -40.04 18.60 22.70
C LEU A 11 -38.79 17.79 22.33
N ASP A 12 -38.46 17.71 21.04
CA ASP A 12 -37.24 17.07 20.55
C ASP A 12 -35.98 17.79 21.06
N PHE A 13 -35.98 19.13 21.05
CA PHE A 13 -34.88 19.91 21.58
C PHE A 13 -34.70 19.75 23.10
N GLU A 14 -35.79 19.77 23.87
CA GLU A 14 -35.75 19.52 25.31
C GLU A 14 -35.20 18.13 25.64
N ASN A 15 -35.66 17.10 24.93
CA ASN A 15 -35.17 15.73 25.08
C ASN A 15 -33.66 15.65 24.82
N GLU A 16 -33.20 16.35 23.80
CA GLU A 16 -31.79 16.42 23.44
C GLU A 16 -30.96 17.15 24.52
N VAL A 17 -31.45 18.26 25.08
CA VAL A 17 -30.81 18.94 26.24
C VAL A 17 -30.75 18.02 27.46
N ARG A 18 -31.84 17.31 27.79
CA ARG A 18 -31.86 16.34 28.91
C ARG A 18 -30.85 15.20 28.69
N ARG A 19 -30.70 14.73 27.46
CA ARG A 19 -29.70 13.71 27.10
C ARG A 19 -28.28 14.19 27.43
N ILE A 20 -27.98 15.46 27.17
CA ILE A 20 -26.66 16.05 27.46
C ILE A 20 -26.47 16.25 28.95
N ALA A 21 -27.52 16.70 29.65
CA ALA A 21 -27.50 16.84 31.09
C ALA A 21 -27.20 15.51 31.80
N ARG A 22 -27.81 14.39 31.36
CA ARG A 22 -27.50 13.04 31.86
C ARG A 22 -26.05 12.63 31.63
N ALA A 23 -25.50 12.94 30.46
CA ALA A 23 -24.09 12.68 30.17
C ALA A 23 -23.15 13.55 31.01
N LYS A 24 -23.53 14.81 31.26
CA LYS A 24 -22.79 15.77 32.07
C LYS A 24 -22.78 15.39 33.55
N TRP A 25 -23.89 14.87 34.06
CA TRP A 25 -24.09 14.49 35.46
C TRP A 25 -24.51 13.02 35.60
N PRO A 26 -23.57 12.06 35.48
CA PRO A 26 -23.89 10.63 35.51
C PRO A 26 -24.51 10.16 36.83
N ALA A 27 -24.11 10.77 37.97
CA ALA A 27 -24.70 10.49 39.28
C ALA A 27 -26.20 10.84 39.34
N ALA A 28 -26.66 11.72 38.44
CA ALA A 28 -28.04 12.15 38.29
C ALA A 28 -28.70 11.53 37.03
N GLN A 29 -28.29 10.34 36.57
CA GLN A 29 -28.77 9.75 35.31
C GLN A 29 -30.30 9.56 35.23
N PHE A 30 -30.97 9.38 36.37
CA PHE A 30 -32.43 9.28 36.48
C PHE A 30 -33.13 10.63 36.55
N GLY A 31 -32.36 11.72 36.56
CA GLY A 31 -32.85 13.09 36.41
C GLY A 31 -33.46 13.33 35.03
N GLY A 32 -34.33 14.33 34.95
CA GLY A 32 -35.11 14.62 33.76
C GLY A 32 -36.26 15.56 34.07
N ALA A 33 -37.27 15.54 33.21
CA ALA A 33 -38.49 16.32 33.43
C ALA A 33 -39.14 15.88 34.75
N ALA A 34 -39.44 16.85 35.61
CA ALA A 34 -39.96 16.60 36.94
C ALA A 34 -40.97 17.68 37.34
N MET A 35 -42.00 17.26 38.08
CA MET A 35 -42.98 18.18 38.66
C MET A 35 -42.40 18.78 39.94
N LEU A 36 -42.23 20.10 39.94
CA LEU A 36 -41.80 20.88 41.10
C LEU A 36 -42.87 21.94 41.38
N ASP A 37 -43.48 21.91 42.57
CA ASP A 37 -44.54 22.84 42.99
C ASP A 37 -45.74 22.92 42.02
N GLY A 38 -46.17 21.77 41.50
CA GLY A 38 -47.32 21.68 40.59
C GLY A 38 -47.05 22.19 39.18
N ARG A 39 -45.79 22.45 38.81
CA ARG A 39 -45.38 22.83 37.45
C ARG A 39 -44.28 21.90 36.95
N GLU A 40 -44.35 21.56 35.67
CA GLU A 40 -43.30 20.77 35.03
C GLU A 40 -42.05 21.63 34.80
N ARG A 41 -40.88 21.04 35.05
CA ARG A 41 -39.56 21.58 34.72
C ARG A 41 -38.96 20.73 33.62
N ASP A 42 -38.27 21.36 32.68
CA ASP A 42 -37.65 20.64 31.56
C ASP A 42 -36.56 19.67 32.04
N GLY A 43 -35.85 20.01 33.12
CA GLY A 43 -34.89 19.10 33.73
C GLY A 43 -34.51 19.45 35.17
N ILE A 44 -34.49 18.45 36.05
CA ILE A 44 -33.92 18.52 37.40
C ILE A 44 -32.90 17.38 37.56
N PHE A 45 -31.67 17.73 37.90
CA PHE A 45 -30.55 16.81 38.03
C PHE A 45 -29.81 17.04 39.35
N GLU A 46 -29.89 16.07 40.26
CA GLU A 46 -29.26 16.15 41.58
C GLU A 46 -27.98 15.30 41.63
N THR A 47 -26.86 15.95 41.88
CA THR A 47 -25.54 15.32 42.12
C THR A 47 -25.23 15.28 43.63
N GLU A 48 -24.08 14.75 44.01
CA GLU A 48 -23.63 14.76 45.41
C GLU A 48 -23.43 16.18 45.94
N GLU A 49 -22.88 17.08 45.13
CA GLU A 49 -22.51 18.44 45.56
C GLU A 49 -23.56 19.51 45.19
N SER A 50 -24.35 19.28 44.15
CA SER A 50 -25.21 20.32 43.58
C SER A 50 -26.47 19.82 42.88
N VAL A 51 -27.49 20.67 42.85
CA VAL A 51 -28.75 20.47 42.11
C VAL A 51 -28.78 21.41 40.91
N HIS A 52 -29.09 20.86 39.75
CA HIS A 52 -29.14 21.58 38.49
C HIS A 52 -30.56 21.63 37.94
N PHE A 53 -31.06 22.85 37.71
CA PHE A 53 -32.35 23.10 37.08
C PHE A 53 -32.13 23.56 35.64
N ILE A 54 -32.88 23.00 34.69
CA ILE A 54 -32.77 23.29 33.26
C ILE A 54 -34.11 23.78 32.73
N GLU A 55 -34.06 24.83 31.91
CA GLU A 55 -35.12 25.21 30.98
C GLU A 55 -34.50 25.37 29.58
N ALA A 56 -35.10 24.76 28.57
CA ALA A 56 -34.60 24.74 27.19
C ALA A 56 -35.58 25.46 26.25
N THR A 57 -35.06 26.25 25.30
CA THR A 57 -35.92 26.97 24.35
C THR A 57 -35.32 27.12 22.96
N VAL A 58 -36.16 27.04 21.93
CA VAL A 58 -35.81 27.43 20.55
C VAL A 58 -36.17 28.90 20.26
N SER A 59 -36.86 29.58 21.18
CA SER A 59 -37.32 30.97 20.99
C SER A 59 -36.17 31.95 21.16
N ALA A 60 -36.09 32.94 20.26
CA ALA A 60 -35.20 34.10 20.40
C ALA A 60 -35.80 35.22 21.27
N SER A 61 -37.01 35.03 21.82
CA SER A 61 -37.74 36.08 22.55
C SER A 61 -37.14 36.38 23.93
N ALA A 62 -36.95 37.67 24.22
CA ALA A 62 -36.56 38.17 25.54
C ALA A 62 -37.65 37.92 26.60
N SER A 63 -38.95 37.96 26.24
CA SER A 63 -40.04 37.72 27.17
C SER A 63 -40.03 36.28 27.69
N LYS A 64 -39.72 35.33 26.81
CA LYS A 64 -39.59 33.91 27.15
C LYS A 64 -38.38 33.67 28.07
N ALA A 65 -37.23 34.27 27.75
CA ALA A 65 -36.04 34.21 28.61
C ALA A 65 -36.30 34.76 30.02
N LYS A 66 -37.01 35.88 30.13
CA LYS A 66 -37.42 36.47 31.41
C LYS A 66 -38.29 35.53 32.24
N GLU A 67 -39.29 34.91 31.61
CA GLU A 67 -40.22 34.01 32.29
C GLU A 67 -39.52 32.73 32.77
N ASP A 68 -38.75 32.08 31.90
CA ASP A 68 -38.08 30.81 32.21
C ASP A 68 -36.93 31.03 33.22
N THR A 69 -36.20 32.15 33.14
CA THR A 69 -35.20 32.50 34.18
C THR A 69 -35.84 32.71 35.55
N ARG A 70 -37.03 33.34 35.62
CA ARG A 70 -37.75 33.49 36.89
C ARG A 70 -38.17 32.14 37.46
N LYS A 71 -38.55 31.18 36.62
CA LYS A 71 -38.87 29.80 37.05
C LYS A 71 -37.64 29.11 37.64
N LEU A 72 -36.51 29.18 36.94
CA LEU A 72 -35.23 28.63 37.41
C LEU A 72 -34.80 29.26 38.74
N PHE A 73 -34.77 30.59 38.81
CA PHE A 73 -34.33 31.31 40.00
C PHE A 73 -35.22 31.01 41.22
N ARG A 74 -36.55 30.92 41.04
CA ARG A 74 -37.45 30.49 42.13
C ARG A 74 -37.12 29.08 42.62
N SER A 75 -36.93 28.14 41.70
CA SER A 75 -36.59 26.75 42.04
C SER A 75 -35.28 26.66 42.86
N ILE A 76 -34.29 27.48 42.51
CA ILE A 76 -33.03 27.61 43.25
C ILE A 76 -33.26 28.17 44.67
N VAL A 77 -34.03 29.26 44.79
CA VAL A 77 -34.32 29.90 46.09
C VAL A 77 -35.07 28.94 47.01
N ASP A 78 -36.05 28.22 46.48
CA ASP A 78 -36.86 27.30 47.27
C ASP A 78 -36.06 26.06 47.69
N HIS A 79 -35.19 25.54 46.81
CA HIS A 79 -34.22 24.49 47.17
C HIS A 79 -33.30 24.96 48.31
N ASN A 80 -32.71 26.15 48.20
CA ASN A 80 -31.78 26.68 49.21
C ASN A 80 -32.45 26.87 50.58
N LYS A 81 -33.77 27.13 50.64
CA LYS A 81 -34.53 27.22 51.90
C LYS A 81 -34.81 25.85 52.52
N LEU A 82 -35.07 24.83 51.71
CA LEU A 82 -35.53 23.51 52.17
C LEU A 82 -34.41 22.50 52.37
N GLN A 83 -33.34 22.55 51.56
CA GLN A 83 -32.25 21.57 51.53
C GLN A 83 -30.88 22.25 51.36
N GLY A 84 -30.57 23.23 52.22
CA GLY A 84 -29.41 24.11 52.12
C GLY A 84 -28.00 23.49 52.25
N MET A 85 -27.85 22.18 52.10
CA MET A 85 -26.53 21.52 52.07
C MET A 85 -25.93 21.42 50.66
N LYS A 86 -26.76 21.37 49.60
CA LYS A 86 -26.28 21.28 48.21
C LYS A 86 -26.43 22.61 47.48
N ASN A 87 -25.47 22.95 46.63
CA ASN A 87 -25.53 24.18 45.86
C ASN A 87 -26.51 24.04 44.68
N ALA A 88 -27.37 25.03 44.44
CA ALA A 88 -28.33 25.01 43.33
C ALA A 88 -27.92 25.95 42.18
N VAL A 89 -27.94 25.43 40.94
CA VAL A 89 -27.56 26.17 39.73
C VAL A 89 -28.63 26.05 38.65
N GLY A 90 -28.99 27.17 38.01
CA GLY A 90 -29.93 27.20 36.90
C GLY A 90 -29.23 27.28 35.54
N TRP A 91 -29.77 26.60 34.54
CA TRP A 91 -29.28 26.58 33.17
C TRP A 91 -30.43 26.94 32.22
N PHE A 92 -30.29 28.08 31.56
CA PHE A 92 -31.16 28.51 30.48
C PHE A 92 -30.47 28.19 29.15
N VAL A 93 -30.96 27.15 28.46
CA VAL A 93 -30.31 26.58 27.27
C VAL A 93 -31.08 26.96 26.01
N THR A 94 -30.44 27.67 25.08
CA THR A 94 -31.05 28.08 23.80
C THR A 94 -30.54 27.23 22.64
N LYS A 95 -31.37 26.94 21.63
CA LYS A 95 -30.91 26.14 20.46
C LYS A 95 -29.76 26.79 19.70
N ALA A 96 -29.85 28.11 19.47
CA ALA A 96 -28.80 28.93 18.89
C ALA A 96 -28.11 29.78 19.96
N GLU A 97 -27.17 30.65 19.57
CA GLU A 97 -26.49 31.57 20.49
C GLU A 97 -27.49 32.53 21.18
N PRO A 98 -27.49 32.66 22.52
CA PRO A 98 -28.42 33.55 23.22
C PRO A 98 -28.22 35.00 22.77
N THR A 99 -29.31 35.68 22.43
CA THR A 99 -29.27 37.08 22.01
C THR A 99 -28.85 38.00 23.16
N ALA A 100 -28.40 39.22 22.85
CA ALA A 100 -27.99 40.20 23.87
C ALA A 100 -29.14 40.52 24.85
N GLU A 101 -30.37 40.61 24.36
CA GLU A 101 -31.56 40.86 25.19
C GLU A 101 -31.87 39.68 26.11
N GLN A 102 -31.75 38.44 25.61
CA GLN A 102 -31.93 37.24 26.45
C GLN A 102 -30.88 37.18 27.56
N ARG A 103 -29.61 37.47 27.25
CA ARG A 103 -28.54 37.51 28.27
C ARG A 103 -28.81 38.57 29.33
N LYS A 104 -29.29 39.75 28.93
CA LYS A 104 -29.65 40.83 29.86
C LYS A 104 -30.76 40.38 30.81
N GLU A 105 -31.86 39.83 30.30
CA GLU A 105 -32.96 39.33 31.13
C GLU A 105 -32.53 38.17 32.03
N VAL A 106 -31.70 37.25 31.54
CA VAL A 106 -31.17 36.15 32.38
C VAL A 106 -30.29 36.70 33.51
N HIS A 107 -29.45 37.69 33.23
CA HIS A 107 -28.60 38.33 34.24
C HIS A 107 -29.43 39.06 35.31
N GLU A 108 -30.41 39.86 34.89
CA GLU A 108 -31.29 40.63 35.80
C GLU A 108 -32.18 39.73 36.67
N GLN A 109 -32.82 38.72 36.07
CA GLN A 109 -33.76 37.86 36.80
C GLN A 109 -33.07 36.71 37.56
N GLY A 110 -31.94 36.21 37.03
CA GLY A 110 -31.22 35.06 37.57
C GLY A 110 -30.22 35.40 38.67
N LYS A 111 -29.92 36.69 38.90
CA LYS A 111 -29.02 37.21 39.94
C LYS A 111 -27.68 36.46 40.04
N GLY A 112 -27.13 36.04 38.89
CA GLY A 112 -25.87 35.31 38.79
C GLY A 112 -25.95 33.80 39.09
N GLN A 113 -27.09 33.26 39.52
CA GLN A 113 -27.29 31.83 39.79
C GLN A 113 -27.83 31.05 38.57
N VAL A 114 -28.33 31.77 37.56
CA VAL A 114 -28.78 31.19 36.28
C VAL A 114 -27.79 31.53 35.18
N ARG A 115 -27.38 30.53 34.41
CA ARG A 115 -26.44 30.67 33.28
C ARG A 115 -27.20 30.57 31.96
N ALA A 116 -27.06 31.58 31.11
CA ALA A 116 -27.52 31.53 29.72
C ALA A 116 -26.44 30.92 28.83
N VAL A 117 -26.75 29.82 28.14
CA VAL A 117 -25.82 29.14 27.23
C VAL A 117 -26.56 28.68 25.97
N SER A 118 -25.86 28.65 24.84
CA SER A 118 -26.36 27.90 23.68
C SER A 118 -26.28 26.40 23.92
N TYR A 119 -27.02 25.63 23.13
CA TYR A 119 -26.95 24.19 23.14
C TYR A 119 -25.50 23.73 22.89
N SER A 120 -24.82 24.32 21.91
CA SER A 120 -23.40 24.05 21.65
C SER A 120 -22.50 24.35 22.85
N GLN A 121 -22.72 25.45 23.58
CA GLN A 121 -21.95 25.76 24.79
C GLN A 121 -22.26 24.80 25.94
N PHE A 122 -23.52 24.41 26.09
CA PHE A 122 -23.94 23.41 27.07
C PHE A 122 -23.29 22.05 26.79
N GLN A 123 -23.23 21.65 25.51
CA GLN A 123 -22.50 20.47 25.05
C GLN A 123 -20.99 20.57 25.30
N GLN A 124 -20.36 21.70 24.96
CA GLN A 124 -18.92 21.94 25.18
C GLN A 124 -18.53 21.88 26.66
N SER A 125 -19.47 22.12 27.56
CA SER A 125 -19.21 21.96 29.00
C SER A 125 -19.04 20.49 29.43
N LEU A 126 -19.29 19.52 28.55
CA LEU A 126 -19.08 18.08 28.80
C LEU A 126 -17.61 17.69 28.67
N ILE A 127 -16.90 18.27 27.70
CA ILE A 127 -15.52 17.97 27.34
C ILE A 127 -14.85 19.21 26.73
N ASP A 128 -13.60 19.48 27.10
CA ASP A 128 -12.79 20.45 26.38
C ASP A 128 -12.30 19.85 25.05
N VAL A 129 -13.13 19.99 24.02
CA VAL A 129 -12.83 19.50 22.66
C VAL A 129 -11.58 20.20 22.10
N ARG A 130 -11.34 21.46 22.42
CA ARG A 130 -10.17 22.19 21.90
C ARG A 130 -8.88 21.65 22.49
N ALA A 131 -8.87 21.37 23.79
CA ALA A 131 -7.75 20.71 24.45
C ALA A 131 -7.51 19.31 23.88
N TYR A 132 -8.58 18.51 23.68
CA TYR A 132 -8.47 17.20 23.04
C TYR A 132 -7.86 17.27 21.64
N LEU A 133 -8.39 18.13 20.75
CA LEU A 133 -7.90 18.28 19.38
C LEU A 133 -6.44 18.76 19.34
N SER A 134 -6.06 19.66 20.24
CA SER A 134 -4.69 20.15 20.35
C SER A 134 -3.73 19.05 20.81
N ALA A 135 -4.08 18.31 21.87
CA ALA A 135 -3.33 17.16 22.36
C ALA A 135 -3.19 16.09 21.27
N ARG A 136 -4.30 15.79 20.57
CA ARG A 136 -4.30 14.80 19.48
C ARG A 136 -3.37 15.19 18.34
N LYS A 137 -3.30 16.47 17.95
CA LYS A 137 -2.41 16.95 16.86
C LYS A 137 -0.91 16.87 17.20
N LEU A 138 -0.57 16.80 18.49
CA LEU A 138 0.81 16.56 18.93
C LEU A 138 1.19 15.07 18.92
N HIS A 139 0.20 14.19 18.82
CA HIS A 139 0.38 12.74 18.73
C HIS A 139 0.38 12.25 17.27
N GLY A 140 1.06 11.14 16.97
CA GLY A 140 1.15 10.61 15.60
C GLY A 140 -0.19 10.11 15.08
N PHE A 141 -0.46 10.25 13.77
CA PHE A 141 -1.65 9.71 13.09
C PHE A 141 -1.32 8.39 12.41
N GLY A 142 -1.57 7.27 13.10
CA GLY A 142 -1.24 5.94 12.61
C GLY A 142 0.21 5.84 12.13
N SER A 143 0.37 5.48 10.86
CA SER A 143 1.67 5.32 10.22
C SER A 143 2.19 6.58 9.49
N VAL A 144 1.48 7.71 9.57
CA VAL A 144 1.85 8.97 8.90
C VAL A 144 3.15 9.55 9.45
N GLN A 145 4.11 9.80 8.56
CA GLN A 145 5.38 10.45 8.84
C GLN A 145 5.77 11.36 7.68
N ASP A 146 6.55 12.39 7.97
CA ASP A 146 7.21 13.20 6.96
C ASP A 146 8.29 12.38 6.24
N PHE A 147 8.29 12.40 4.91
CA PHE A 147 9.19 11.56 4.11
C PHE A 147 10.67 11.92 4.28
N ALA A 148 10.98 13.20 4.52
CA ALA A 148 12.36 13.67 4.68
C ALA A 148 12.87 13.53 6.11
N SER A 149 12.10 14.03 7.09
CA SER A 149 12.53 14.14 8.48
C SER A 149 12.09 12.97 9.36
N GLY A 150 11.16 12.13 8.89
CA GLY A 150 10.49 11.13 9.73
C GLY A 150 9.58 11.72 10.81
N GLY A 151 9.37 13.04 10.82
CA GLY A 151 8.56 13.75 11.80
C GLY A 151 7.08 13.34 11.74
N LYS A 152 6.36 13.48 12.86
CA LYS A 152 4.94 13.06 12.98
C LYS A 152 3.97 13.89 12.13
N ASN A 153 4.39 15.07 11.69
CA ASN A 153 3.60 15.99 10.89
C ASN A 153 4.27 16.18 9.52
N PRO A 154 3.72 15.59 8.44
CA PRO A 154 4.28 15.77 7.12
C PRO A 154 4.12 17.22 6.67
N SER A 155 5.16 17.75 6.05
CA SER A 155 5.17 19.06 5.39
C SER A 155 4.27 19.11 4.15
N ILE A 156 3.96 17.94 3.59
CA ILE A 156 3.30 17.77 2.31
C ILE A 156 1.79 17.65 2.48
N SER A 157 1.06 18.39 1.65
CA SER A 157 -0.39 18.39 1.62
C SER A 157 -0.95 17.04 1.14
N PHE A 158 -2.09 16.64 1.72
CA PHE A 158 -2.85 15.49 1.27
C PHE A 158 -3.26 15.62 -0.21
N VAL A 159 -3.17 14.51 -0.94
CA VAL A 159 -3.69 14.38 -2.32
C VAL A 159 -4.84 13.40 -2.27
N GLU A 160 -5.99 13.86 -2.75
CA GLU A 160 -7.22 13.08 -2.69
C GLU A 160 -7.19 11.94 -3.70
N ILE A 161 -7.26 10.73 -3.18
CA ILE A 161 -7.42 9.49 -3.94
C ILE A 161 -8.91 9.15 -3.85
N GLY A 162 -9.57 8.98 -4.99
CA GLY A 162 -10.91 8.40 -4.99
C GLY A 162 -10.87 7.01 -4.39
N LEU A 163 -11.82 6.70 -3.52
CA LEU A 163 -11.95 5.39 -2.91
C LEU A 163 -13.03 4.60 -3.63
N THR A 164 -12.74 3.35 -3.99
CA THR A 164 -13.67 2.51 -4.75
C THR A 164 -14.47 1.58 -3.83
N SER A 165 -15.77 1.47 -4.05
CA SER A 165 -16.58 0.41 -3.45
C SER A 165 -16.78 -0.73 -4.44
N LYS A 166 -16.26 -1.93 -4.13
CA LYS A 166 -16.50 -3.12 -4.97
C LYS A 166 -17.96 -3.56 -4.99
N ALA A 167 -18.69 -3.31 -3.90
CA ALA A 167 -20.08 -3.72 -3.76
C ALA A 167 -21.02 -2.85 -4.58
N LEU A 168 -20.72 -1.54 -4.68
CA LEU A 168 -21.56 -0.56 -5.36
C LEU A 168 -21.04 -0.15 -6.75
N ASP A 169 -19.79 -0.50 -7.08
CA ASP A 169 -19.09 -0.03 -8.28
C ASP A 169 -19.06 1.50 -8.38
N GLU A 170 -18.86 2.16 -7.23
CA GLU A 170 -18.92 3.61 -7.08
C GLU A 170 -17.61 4.16 -6.51
N ASN A 171 -17.31 5.41 -6.89
CA ASN A 171 -16.17 6.18 -6.40
C ASN A 171 -16.61 7.18 -5.32
N TYR A 172 -15.89 7.19 -4.20
CA TYR A 172 -16.12 8.04 -3.04
C TYR A 172 -14.93 8.97 -2.81
N LEU A 173 -15.22 10.23 -2.53
CA LEU A 173 -14.24 11.21 -2.07
C LEU A 173 -14.24 11.28 -0.54
N VAL A 174 -13.24 11.96 0.02
CA VAL A 174 -13.12 12.13 1.48
C VAL A 174 -14.33 12.89 2.04
N ASN A 175 -14.89 13.82 1.27
CA ASN A 175 -16.09 14.54 1.67
C ASN A 175 -17.33 13.64 1.75
N ASP A 176 -17.47 12.66 0.86
CA ASP A 176 -18.62 11.74 0.86
C ASP A 176 -18.59 10.86 2.12
N ILE A 177 -17.39 10.38 2.49
CA ILE A 177 -17.17 9.63 3.73
C ILE A 177 -17.45 10.52 4.96
N LEU A 178 -17.02 11.78 4.93
CA LEU A 178 -17.24 12.73 6.01
C LEU A 178 -18.72 12.98 6.27
N GLU A 179 -19.50 13.27 5.22
CA GLU A 179 -20.94 13.52 5.37
C GLU A 179 -21.67 12.24 5.81
N GLY A 180 -21.37 11.09 5.19
CA GLY A 180 -21.94 9.82 5.60
C GLY A 180 -21.61 9.49 7.07
N ALA A 181 -20.37 9.71 7.52
CA ALA A 181 -20.00 9.45 8.91
C ALA A 181 -20.70 10.41 9.89
N LEU A 182 -20.99 11.65 9.48
CA LEU A 182 -21.79 12.58 10.28
C LEU A 182 -23.26 12.15 10.35
N GLU A 183 -23.80 11.51 9.31
CA GLU A 183 -25.17 10.97 9.27
C GLU A 183 -25.33 9.67 10.07
N GLY A 184 -24.22 8.97 10.35
CA GLY A 184 -24.24 7.71 11.10
C GLY A 184 -23.72 6.51 10.31
N ASN A 185 -23.38 6.67 9.04
CA ASN A 185 -22.91 5.58 8.18
C ASN A 185 -21.51 5.12 8.61
N HIS A 186 -21.24 3.84 8.38
CA HIS A 186 -20.00 3.19 8.80
C HIS A 186 -19.14 2.82 7.59
N PHE A 187 -17.83 3.01 7.71
CA PHE A 187 -16.89 2.82 6.60
C PHE A 187 -15.68 2.01 7.04
N ALA A 188 -15.25 1.08 6.20
CA ALA A 188 -13.96 0.43 6.29
C ALA A 188 -13.08 0.86 5.13
N ILE A 189 -11.98 1.56 5.42
CA ILE A 189 -10.99 1.97 4.43
C ILE A 189 -9.89 0.91 4.39
N THR A 190 -9.86 0.18 3.29
CA THR A 190 -8.90 -0.88 3.02
C THR A 190 -7.92 -0.46 1.94
N GLY A 191 -6.74 -1.06 1.91
CA GLY A 191 -5.76 -0.79 0.87
C GLY A 191 -4.43 -1.44 1.17
N GLN A 192 -3.60 -1.58 0.14
CA GLN A 192 -2.28 -2.19 0.26
C GLN A 192 -1.31 -1.32 1.06
N TYR A 193 -0.13 -1.87 1.33
CA TYR A 193 0.95 -1.14 2.00
C TYR A 193 1.34 0.11 1.20
N GLY A 194 1.41 1.26 1.87
CA GLY A 194 1.78 2.54 1.24
C GLY A 194 0.68 3.25 0.45
N ALA A 195 -0.55 2.73 0.41
CA ALA A 195 -1.68 3.30 -0.34
C ALA A 195 -2.29 4.59 0.26
N GLY A 196 -1.83 5.04 1.43
CA GLY A 196 -2.28 6.31 2.03
C GLY A 196 -3.46 6.22 3.01
N LYS A 197 -3.84 5.03 3.50
CA LYS A 197 -4.93 4.83 4.50
C LYS A 197 -4.86 5.81 5.68
N SER A 198 -3.75 5.80 6.43
CA SER A 198 -3.55 6.67 7.58
C SER A 198 -3.60 8.16 7.20
N MET A 199 -3.14 8.51 6.00
CA MET A 199 -3.24 9.88 5.46
C MET A 199 -4.69 10.27 5.17
N THR A 200 -5.50 9.37 4.62
CA THR A 200 -6.94 9.60 4.38
C THR A 200 -7.71 9.76 5.69
N LEU A 201 -7.46 8.92 6.70
CA LEU A 201 -8.07 9.10 8.03
C LEU A 201 -7.61 10.39 8.71
N ARG A 202 -6.34 10.79 8.53
CA ARG A 202 -5.83 12.07 9.03
C ARG A 202 -6.51 13.25 8.35
N GLU A 203 -6.76 13.18 7.05
CA GLU A 203 -7.50 14.22 6.33
C GLU A 203 -8.95 14.32 6.83
N LEU A 204 -9.63 13.18 7.04
CA LEU A 204 -10.96 13.13 7.66
C LEU A 204 -10.97 13.83 9.03
N PHE A 205 -9.95 13.59 9.86
CA PHE A 205 -9.79 14.26 11.15
C PHE A 205 -9.74 15.78 10.99
N PHE A 206 -8.88 16.32 10.10
CA PHE A 206 -8.76 17.76 9.91
C PHE A 206 -10.01 18.41 9.31
N ARG A 207 -10.67 17.74 8.34
CA ARG A 207 -11.92 18.25 7.75
C ARG A 207 -13.07 18.26 8.78
N LEU A 208 -13.16 17.24 9.64
CA LEU A 208 -14.14 17.19 10.74
C LEU A 208 -13.84 18.24 11.82
N GLU A 209 -12.57 18.44 12.20
CA GLU A 209 -12.14 19.52 13.10
C GLU A 209 -12.58 20.88 12.55
N ALA A 210 -12.33 21.15 11.26
CA ALA A 210 -12.70 22.41 10.63
C ALA A 210 -14.22 22.64 10.56
N ARG A 211 -15.02 21.57 10.42
CA ARG A 211 -16.49 21.66 10.49
C ARG A 211 -16.96 21.94 11.92
N TYR A 212 -16.38 21.28 12.91
CA TYR A 212 -16.70 21.50 14.32
C TYR A 212 -16.34 22.93 14.78
N ILE A 213 -15.13 23.41 14.47
CA ILE A 213 -14.68 24.76 14.86
C ILE A 213 -15.55 25.86 14.26
N ARG A 214 -16.05 25.65 13.02
CA ARG A 214 -16.98 26.58 12.35
C ARG A 214 -18.42 26.47 12.84
N GLY A 215 -18.73 25.53 13.75
CA GLY A 215 -20.08 25.30 14.26
C GLY A 215 -21.03 24.66 13.24
N ALA A 216 -20.51 24.09 12.15
CA ALA A 216 -21.31 23.40 11.14
C ALA A 216 -21.81 22.02 11.62
N THR A 217 -21.19 21.48 12.67
CA THR A 217 -21.59 20.23 13.33
C THR A 217 -21.26 20.34 14.83
N SER A 218 -22.04 19.65 15.66
CA SER A 218 -21.75 19.46 17.09
C SER A 218 -20.86 18.24 17.37
N LYS A 219 -20.58 17.43 16.34
CA LYS A 219 -19.75 16.22 16.44
C LYS A 219 -18.29 16.56 16.14
N PHE A 220 -17.35 15.97 16.87
CA PHE A 220 -15.91 16.16 16.70
C PHE A 220 -15.19 14.82 16.47
N PRO A 221 -14.04 14.83 15.78
CA PRO A 221 -13.33 13.61 15.47
C PRO A 221 -12.51 13.09 16.66
N VAL A 222 -12.54 11.78 16.90
CA VAL A 222 -11.63 11.08 17.81
C VAL A 222 -10.86 10.06 16.99
N TYR A 223 -9.57 10.34 16.77
CA TYR A 223 -8.68 9.45 16.04
C TYR A 223 -7.89 8.57 16.99
N ILE A 224 -7.98 7.25 16.82
CA ILE A 224 -7.34 6.23 17.65
C ILE A 224 -6.34 5.44 16.80
N ASN A 225 -5.10 5.32 17.28
CA ASN A 225 -4.07 4.45 16.68
C ASN A 225 -4.21 3.04 17.26
N LEU A 226 -4.88 2.12 16.56
CA LEU A 226 -5.25 0.82 17.11
C LEU A 226 -4.06 -0.05 17.58
N ARG A 227 -2.88 0.11 16.97
CA ARG A 227 -1.64 -0.58 17.39
C ARG A 227 -1.28 -0.35 18.87
N GLU A 228 -1.63 0.82 19.42
CA GLU A 228 -1.33 1.21 20.81
C GLU A 228 -2.30 0.56 21.81
N HIS A 229 -3.31 -0.15 21.31
CA HIS A 229 -4.42 -0.70 22.07
C HIS A 229 -4.50 -2.24 22.00
N SER A 230 -3.36 -2.90 21.71
CA SER A 230 -3.26 -4.36 21.73
C SER A 230 -3.73 -4.96 23.06
N GLY A 231 -4.53 -6.01 22.98
CA GLY A 231 -5.09 -6.73 24.14
C GLY A 231 -6.26 -6.04 24.87
N GLN A 232 -6.66 -4.82 24.51
CA GLN A 232 -7.78 -4.13 25.16
C GLN A 232 -9.13 -4.61 24.63
N ARG A 233 -10.03 -5.02 25.54
CA ARG A 233 -11.37 -5.53 25.20
C ARG A 233 -12.51 -4.62 25.65
N ASP A 234 -12.25 -3.71 26.57
CA ASP A 234 -13.24 -2.76 27.09
C ASP A 234 -13.09 -1.40 26.37
N PRO A 235 -14.14 -0.90 25.69
CA PRO A 235 -14.14 0.42 25.05
C PRO A 235 -13.75 1.57 25.98
N VAL A 236 -14.14 1.50 27.26
CA VAL A 236 -13.83 2.54 28.26
C VAL A 236 -12.32 2.58 28.51
N GLU A 237 -11.70 1.42 28.77
CA GLU A 237 -10.25 1.30 28.96
C GLU A 237 -9.47 1.76 27.73
N LEU A 238 -9.98 1.46 26.53
CA LEU A 238 -9.38 1.86 25.26
C LEU A 238 -9.37 3.39 25.12
N LEU A 239 -10.51 4.05 25.33
CA LEU A 239 -10.63 5.50 25.28
C LEU A 239 -9.85 6.20 26.40
N GLU A 240 -9.78 5.63 27.60
CA GLU A 240 -8.96 6.18 28.69
C GLU A 240 -7.47 6.11 28.37
N ARG A 241 -7.00 4.96 27.89
CA ARG A 241 -5.60 4.79 27.50
C ARG A 241 -5.25 5.75 26.38
N HIS A 242 -6.13 5.90 25.38
CA HIS A 242 -5.96 6.85 24.28
C HIS A 242 -5.85 8.29 24.78
N ALA A 243 -6.78 8.73 25.63
CA ALA A 243 -6.74 10.07 26.21
C ALA A 243 -5.43 10.32 26.98
N ARG A 244 -4.97 9.34 27.77
CA ARG A 244 -3.71 9.45 28.51
C ARG A 244 -2.50 9.45 27.59
N SER A 245 -2.45 8.62 26.55
CA SER A 245 -1.30 8.52 25.65
C SER A 245 -1.06 9.80 24.86
N ILE A 246 -2.13 10.51 24.49
CA ILE A 246 -2.03 11.81 23.81
C ILE A 246 -1.81 12.99 24.78
N GLY A 247 -1.84 12.76 26.10
CA GLY A 247 -1.68 13.81 27.12
C GLY A 247 -2.95 14.65 27.37
N PHE A 248 -4.14 14.10 27.12
CA PHE A 248 -5.40 14.78 27.42
C PHE A 248 -5.76 14.63 28.92
N GLU A 249 -5.91 15.76 29.62
CA GLU A 249 -6.02 15.80 31.08
C GLU A 249 -7.28 15.15 31.67
N SER A 250 -8.37 15.06 30.91
CA SER A 250 -9.67 14.56 31.41
C SER A 250 -10.22 13.36 30.62
N PRO A 251 -9.61 12.16 30.72
CA PRO A 251 -10.08 10.96 30.03
C PRO A 251 -11.57 10.64 30.23
N SER A 252 -12.09 10.84 31.44
CA SER A 252 -13.50 10.59 31.77
C SER A 252 -14.47 11.51 31.02
N SER A 253 -14.03 12.71 30.61
CA SER A 253 -14.83 13.62 29.78
C SER A 253 -14.93 13.13 28.34
N LEU A 254 -13.89 12.48 27.81
CA LEU A 254 -13.90 11.87 26.47
C LEU A 254 -14.88 10.70 26.39
N ILE A 255 -14.88 9.83 27.40
CA ILE A 255 -15.83 8.72 27.50
C ILE A 255 -17.28 9.23 27.56
N ARG A 256 -17.52 10.28 28.35
CA ARG A 256 -18.84 10.92 28.43
C ARG A 256 -19.28 11.50 27.09
N ALA A 257 -18.38 12.17 26.36
CA ALA A 257 -18.66 12.72 25.04
C ALA A 257 -18.96 11.63 23.99
N TRP A 258 -18.21 10.53 24.04
CA TRP A 258 -18.45 9.35 23.19
C TRP A 258 -19.82 8.73 23.45
N ARG A 259 -20.16 8.44 24.72
CA ARG A 259 -21.49 7.92 25.11
C ARG A 259 -22.63 8.89 24.76
N ALA A 260 -22.33 10.18 24.71
CA ALA A 260 -23.26 11.22 24.28
C ALA A 260 -23.35 11.37 22.75
N GLY A 261 -22.71 10.52 21.94
CA GLY A 261 -22.85 10.57 20.47
C GLY A 261 -22.27 11.83 19.83
N PHE A 262 -21.28 12.46 20.46
CA PHE A 262 -20.58 13.63 19.91
C PHE A 262 -19.30 13.28 19.16
N VAL A 263 -18.97 12.00 19.11
CA VAL A 263 -17.69 11.54 18.62
C VAL A 263 -17.86 10.80 17.31
N VAL A 264 -17.23 11.28 16.25
CA VAL A 264 -16.96 10.47 15.06
C VAL A 264 -15.65 9.73 15.28
N LEU A 265 -15.72 8.40 15.35
CA LEU A 265 -14.54 7.58 15.62
C LEU A 265 -13.78 7.28 14.32
N LEU A 266 -12.49 7.58 14.33
CA LEU A 266 -11.53 7.23 13.27
C LEU A 266 -10.51 6.26 13.86
N ALA A 267 -10.59 4.99 13.52
CA ALA A 267 -9.76 3.94 14.11
C ALA A 267 -8.78 3.39 13.06
N ASP A 268 -7.48 3.67 13.22
CA ASP A 268 -6.48 3.32 12.21
C ASP A 268 -5.61 2.12 12.61
N GLY A 269 -5.42 1.18 11.69
CA GLY A 269 -4.55 0.02 11.84
C GLY A 269 -5.23 -1.18 12.50
N PHE A 270 -6.42 -1.60 12.06
CA PHE A 270 -7.06 -2.79 12.64
C PHE A 270 -6.23 -4.06 12.46
N ASP A 271 -5.43 -4.13 11.39
CA ASP A 271 -4.51 -5.23 11.14
C ASP A 271 -3.28 -5.23 12.06
N GLU A 272 -3.09 -4.15 12.83
CA GLU A 272 -1.97 -3.94 13.76
C GLU A 272 -2.26 -4.41 15.20
N ILE A 273 -3.50 -4.83 15.51
CA ILE A 273 -3.88 -5.32 16.85
C ILE A 273 -3.47 -6.78 17.04
N THR A 274 -2.74 -7.05 18.13
CA THR A 274 -2.34 -8.42 18.52
C THR A 274 -3.27 -9.00 19.60
N SER A 275 -3.58 -10.30 19.49
CA SER A 275 -4.16 -11.08 20.60
C SER A 275 -3.05 -11.79 21.34
N LEU A 276 -2.92 -11.53 22.65
CA LEU A 276 -1.99 -12.26 23.50
C LEU A 276 -2.46 -13.72 23.70
N GLY A 277 -1.65 -14.70 23.28
CA GLY A 277 -1.55 -16.01 23.94
C GLY A 277 -2.32 -17.20 23.37
N VAL A 278 -2.31 -17.49 22.06
CA VAL A 278 -2.75 -18.80 21.54
C VAL A 278 -1.98 -19.26 20.29
N GLN A 279 -1.26 -20.38 20.41
CA GLN A 279 -0.68 -21.16 19.29
C GLN A 279 -1.75 -22.02 18.55
N GLY A 280 -1.73 -22.03 17.20
CA GLY A 280 -2.23 -23.14 16.36
C GLY A 280 -3.13 -22.80 15.13
N SER A 281 -3.42 -23.87 14.34
CA SER A 281 -4.13 -24.01 13.04
C SER A 281 -5.16 -22.98 12.55
N TRP A 282 -5.34 -22.86 11.22
CA TRP A 282 -6.25 -21.97 10.45
C TRP A 282 -7.63 -21.62 11.05
N LYS A 283 -8.39 -22.58 11.60
CA LYS A 283 -9.67 -22.27 12.32
C LYS A 283 -9.47 -21.33 13.51
N LYS A 284 -8.32 -21.41 14.17
CA LYS A 284 -7.94 -20.51 15.26
C LYS A 284 -7.58 -19.11 14.74
N LEU A 285 -7.16 -18.91 13.49
CA LEU A 285 -6.76 -17.58 13.00
C LEU A 285 -7.95 -16.63 12.79
N LYS A 286 -9.04 -17.12 12.18
CA LYS A 286 -10.29 -16.37 12.11
C LYS A 286 -10.80 -16.02 13.51
N ASP A 287 -10.79 -17.00 14.41
CA ASP A 287 -11.15 -16.79 15.82
C ASP A 287 -10.20 -15.81 16.53
N LEU A 288 -8.90 -15.83 16.20
CA LEU A 288 -7.88 -14.92 16.72
C LEU A 288 -8.16 -13.49 16.24
N ARG A 289 -8.33 -13.25 14.93
CA ARG A 289 -8.71 -11.94 14.37
C ARG A 289 -9.99 -11.42 15.03
N MET A 290 -11.01 -12.27 15.15
CA MET A 290 -12.28 -11.94 15.83
C MET A 290 -12.09 -11.57 17.30
N ARG A 291 -11.18 -12.23 18.03
CA ARG A 291 -10.86 -11.95 19.43
C ARG A 291 -10.00 -10.70 19.60
N SER A 292 -8.97 -10.51 18.77
CA SER A 292 -8.11 -9.32 18.77
C SER A 292 -8.93 -8.05 18.61
N LEU A 293 -9.95 -8.09 17.75
CA LEU A 293 -10.81 -6.96 17.42
C LEU A 293 -12.05 -6.83 18.32
N GLU A 294 -12.12 -7.59 19.43
CA GLU A 294 -13.27 -7.52 20.34
C GLU A 294 -13.47 -6.10 20.92
N GLY A 295 -12.39 -5.41 21.30
CA GLY A 295 -12.44 -4.04 21.78
C GLY A 295 -13.00 -3.07 20.74
N VAL A 296 -12.52 -3.16 19.49
CA VAL A 296 -13.00 -2.33 18.37
C VAL A 296 -14.47 -2.60 18.07
N ARG A 297 -14.87 -3.87 18.04
CA ARG A 297 -16.26 -4.27 17.78
C ARG A 297 -17.23 -3.79 18.87
N LYS A 298 -16.83 -3.87 20.14
CA LYS A 298 -17.63 -3.32 21.25
C LYS A 298 -17.69 -1.80 21.19
N LEU A 299 -16.56 -1.14 20.92
CA LEU A 299 -16.48 0.30 20.77
C LEU A 299 -17.45 0.77 19.67
N HIS A 300 -17.52 0.03 18.57
CA HIS A 300 -18.51 0.28 17.53
C HIS A 300 -19.95 0.09 18.00
N ARG A 301 -20.27 -1.09 18.55
CA ARG A 301 -21.62 -1.42 19.01
C ARG A 301 -22.18 -0.47 20.07
N GLU A 302 -21.32 0.06 20.93
CA GLU A 302 -21.70 0.97 22.02
C GLU A 302 -21.71 2.45 21.59
N SER A 303 -21.27 2.76 20.36
CA SER A 303 -21.37 4.11 19.79
C SER A 303 -22.81 4.43 19.37
N ILE A 304 -23.26 5.66 19.61
CA ILE A 304 -24.66 6.08 19.35
C ILE A 304 -24.68 7.29 18.42
N GLY A 305 -25.43 7.18 17.32
CA GLY A 305 -25.77 8.32 16.46
C GLY A 305 -24.60 8.91 15.68
N THR A 306 -23.47 8.22 15.57
CA THR A 306 -22.30 8.65 14.81
C THR A 306 -21.71 7.51 13.99
N GLY A 307 -21.20 7.87 12.82
CA GLY A 307 -20.47 6.99 11.96
C GLY A 307 -19.10 6.65 12.53
N ILE A 308 -18.55 5.55 12.04
CA ILE A 308 -17.23 5.05 12.42
C ILE A 308 -16.49 4.75 11.15
N VAL A 309 -15.25 5.23 11.06
CA VAL A 309 -14.35 4.95 9.95
C VAL A 309 -13.18 4.15 10.50
N VAL A 310 -12.98 2.94 9.98
CA VAL A 310 -11.89 2.06 10.40
C VAL A 310 -10.93 1.82 9.23
N GLY A 311 -9.62 1.94 9.46
CA GLY A 311 -8.58 1.75 8.44
C GLY A 311 -7.73 0.51 8.67
N GLY A 312 -7.36 -0.21 7.62
CA GLY A 312 -6.41 -1.33 7.70
C GLY A 312 -6.14 -2.04 6.37
N ARG A 313 -5.33 -3.09 6.37
CA ARG A 313 -4.92 -3.80 5.14
C ARG A 313 -6.08 -4.54 4.47
N SER A 314 -6.18 -4.42 3.14
CA SER A 314 -7.19 -5.10 2.29
C SER A 314 -7.19 -6.62 2.37
N HIS A 315 -6.06 -7.18 2.80
CA HIS A 315 -5.77 -8.60 2.76
C HIS A 315 -5.74 -9.25 4.14
N TYR A 316 -6.06 -8.49 5.18
CA TYR A 316 -6.09 -9.02 6.55
C TYR A 316 -7.28 -9.95 6.78
N PHE A 317 -8.36 -9.81 6.02
CA PHE A 317 -9.55 -10.68 6.04
C PHE A 317 -9.71 -11.40 4.70
N GLU A 318 -10.43 -12.52 4.71
CA GLU A 318 -10.71 -13.31 3.49
C GLU A 318 -11.66 -12.56 2.55
N ASP A 319 -12.70 -11.94 3.11
CA ASP A 319 -13.72 -11.22 2.37
C ASP A 319 -14.30 -10.05 3.20
N ASP A 320 -15.07 -9.20 2.52
CA ASP A 320 -15.72 -8.04 3.13
C ASP A 320 -16.72 -8.44 4.23
N ARG A 321 -17.28 -9.67 4.16
CA ARG A 321 -18.23 -10.16 5.18
C ARG A 321 -17.50 -10.47 6.48
N GLU A 322 -16.35 -11.13 6.41
CA GLU A 322 -15.50 -11.38 7.58
C GLU A 322 -15.04 -10.06 8.19
N LEU A 323 -14.58 -9.12 7.36
CA LEU A 323 -14.16 -7.79 7.81
C LEU A 323 -15.27 -7.09 8.59
N CYS A 324 -16.47 -6.97 7.99
CA CYS A 324 -17.58 -6.29 8.63
C CYS A 324 -18.01 -6.99 9.92
N ASN A 325 -18.05 -8.32 9.94
CA ASN A 325 -18.37 -9.09 11.15
C ASN A 325 -17.33 -8.91 12.27
N ALA A 326 -16.04 -8.91 11.92
CA ALA A 326 -14.95 -8.76 12.88
C ALA A 326 -14.92 -7.38 13.52
N LEU A 327 -15.17 -6.34 12.73
CA LEU A 327 -15.20 -4.94 13.18
C LEU A 327 -16.57 -4.53 13.74
N GLY A 328 -17.61 -5.35 13.55
CA GLY A 328 -18.98 -5.05 13.99
C GLY A 328 -19.77 -4.13 13.06
N LEU A 329 -19.27 -3.84 11.86
CA LEU A 329 -19.83 -2.89 10.90
C LEU A 329 -21.06 -3.48 10.18
N HIS A 330 -22.17 -3.67 10.89
CA HIS A 330 -23.44 -4.06 10.26
C HIS A 330 -23.85 -2.95 9.27
N GLU A 331 -24.03 -3.32 7.98
CA GLU A 331 -24.33 -2.38 6.87
C GLU A 331 -23.20 -1.37 6.56
N GLY A 332 -21.97 -1.61 7.03
CA GLY A 332 -20.83 -0.76 6.70
C GLY A 332 -20.36 -0.90 5.26
N LEU A 333 -19.91 0.21 4.67
CA LEU A 333 -19.35 0.26 3.32
C LEU A 333 -17.84 -0.02 3.35
N VAL A 334 -17.41 -1.04 2.62
CA VAL A 334 -15.97 -1.31 2.41
C VAL A 334 -15.49 -0.54 1.20
N LEU A 335 -14.49 0.30 1.43
CA LEU A 335 -13.85 1.17 0.46
C LEU A 335 -12.39 0.74 0.28
N SER A 336 -11.93 0.68 -0.96
CA SER A 336 -10.56 0.33 -1.32
C SER A 336 -9.80 1.57 -1.79
N LEU A 337 -8.57 1.72 -1.31
CA LEU A 337 -7.60 2.67 -1.85
C LEU A 337 -6.73 1.96 -2.88
N ASP A 338 -6.79 2.47 -4.10
CA ASP A 338 -5.98 2.01 -5.22
C ASP A 338 -4.67 2.80 -5.34
N GLU A 339 -3.80 2.36 -6.25
CA GLU A 339 -2.54 3.04 -6.55
C GLU A 339 -2.76 4.36 -7.29
N PHE A 340 -1.79 5.29 -7.25
CA PHE A 340 -1.96 6.54 -7.97
C PHE A 340 -2.02 6.31 -9.48
N THR A 341 -3.00 6.95 -10.11
CA THR A 341 -2.98 7.24 -11.54
C THR A 341 -1.82 8.20 -11.88
N GLU A 342 -1.39 8.22 -13.14
CA GLU A 342 -0.34 9.13 -13.58
C GLU A 342 -0.65 10.61 -13.28
N THR A 343 -1.92 11.00 -13.39
CA THR A 343 -2.39 12.36 -13.05
C THR A 343 -2.24 12.65 -11.55
N GLN A 344 -2.59 11.69 -10.69
CA GLN A 344 -2.41 11.82 -9.24
C GLN A 344 -0.93 11.83 -8.85
N MET A 345 -0.09 11.01 -9.51
CA MET A 345 1.36 11.05 -9.32
C MET A 345 1.91 12.43 -9.62
N ARG A 346 1.54 13.04 -10.76
CA ARG A 346 1.97 14.41 -11.11
C ARG A 346 1.50 15.42 -10.06
N SER A 347 0.23 15.36 -9.66
CA SER A 347 -0.31 16.27 -8.64
C SER A 347 0.33 16.09 -7.27
N PHE A 348 0.80 14.88 -6.94
CA PHE A 348 1.49 14.59 -5.69
C PHE A 348 2.93 15.07 -5.74
N LEU A 349 3.65 14.76 -6.81
CA LEU A 349 5.03 15.16 -7.02
C LEU A 349 5.20 16.67 -7.14
N SER A 350 4.23 17.37 -7.75
CA SER A 350 4.25 18.85 -7.84
C SER A 350 4.19 19.56 -6.49
N ARG A 351 3.95 18.83 -5.38
CA ARG A 351 3.98 19.37 -4.02
C ARG A 351 5.37 19.30 -3.38
N PHE A 352 6.32 18.62 -4.02
CA PHE A 352 7.70 18.55 -3.57
C PHE A 352 8.51 19.68 -4.24
N PRO A 353 9.34 20.42 -3.49
CA PRO A 353 10.18 21.46 -4.06
C PRO A 353 11.14 20.87 -5.11
N GLY A 354 11.25 21.50 -6.28
CA GLY A 354 12.21 21.10 -7.32
C GLY A 354 11.79 19.89 -8.17
N VAL A 355 10.55 19.39 -8.02
CA VAL A 355 10.00 18.31 -8.85
C VAL A 355 8.94 18.89 -9.79
N GLU A 356 9.40 19.50 -10.89
CA GLU A 356 8.55 19.90 -12.02
C GLU A 356 8.71 18.86 -13.13
N HIS A 357 7.64 18.12 -13.43
CA HIS A 357 7.71 17.02 -14.40
C HIS A 357 6.64 17.15 -15.48
N GLU A 358 7.07 17.65 -16.64
CA GLU A 358 6.27 17.67 -17.87
C GLU A 358 6.49 16.40 -18.73
N GLY A 359 7.54 15.61 -18.46
CA GLY A 359 7.92 14.39 -19.20
C GLY A 359 7.10 13.14 -18.88
N ALA A 360 7.50 11.97 -19.38
CA ALA A 360 6.92 10.67 -19.03
C ALA A 360 7.71 9.99 -17.89
N PHE A 361 7.03 9.43 -16.89
CA PHE A 361 7.68 8.70 -15.79
C PHE A 361 8.34 7.41 -16.30
N PRO A 362 9.44 6.94 -15.67
CA PRO A 362 10.07 5.69 -16.06
C PRO A 362 9.15 4.53 -15.66
N GLN A 363 9.29 3.40 -16.35
CA GLN A 363 8.40 2.24 -16.13
C GLN A 363 8.54 1.63 -14.74
N TRP A 364 9.72 1.75 -14.13
CA TRP A 364 10.02 1.23 -12.80
C TRP A 364 9.43 2.07 -11.66
N LEU A 365 9.06 3.34 -11.92
CA LEU A 365 8.67 4.26 -10.85
C LEU A 365 7.40 3.73 -10.14
N PRO A 366 7.45 3.49 -8.83
CA PRO A 366 6.29 2.96 -8.12
C PRO A 366 5.14 3.97 -8.13
N THR A 367 3.92 3.47 -8.24
CA THR A 367 2.66 4.25 -8.25
C THR A 367 2.14 4.54 -6.84
N ARG A 368 2.79 4.00 -5.80
CA ARG A 368 2.30 4.12 -4.42
C ARG A 368 2.75 5.42 -3.77
N PRO A 369 1.84 6.18 -3.13
CA PRO A 369 2.14 7.47 -2.52
C PRO A 369 3.33 7.45 -1.57
N LEU A 370 3.43 6.42 -0.73
CA LEU A 370 4.52 6.26 0.22
C LEU A 370 5.88 6.17 -0.48
N LEU A 371 5.97 5.34 -1.51
CA LEU A 371 7.22 5.08 -2.23
C LEU A 371 7.65 6.32 -3.04
N LEU A 372 6.69 6.96 -3.72
CA LEU A 372 6.90 8.22 -4.40
C LEU A 372 7.37 9.32 -3.46
N GLY A 373 6.79 9.37 -2.25
CA GLY A 373 7.16 10.38 -1.27
C GLY A 373 8.62 10.28 -0.84
N TYR A 374 9.14 9.07 -0.63
CA TYR A 374 10.55 8.86 -0.30
C TYR A 374 11.50 9.27 -1.43
N LEU A 375 11.19 8.89 -2.67
CA LEU A 375 11.99 9.28 -3.83
C LEU A 375 12.02 10.80 -3.99
N ALA A 376 10.85 11.44 -3.89
CA ALA A 376 10.71 12.87 -4.05
C ALA A 376 11.40 13.67 -2.93
N SER A 377 11.26 13.25 -1.67
CA SER A 377 11.85 13.96 -0.53
C SER A 377 13.37 14.00 -0.51
N ARG A 378 14.01 13.01 -1.14
CA ARG A 378 15.46 12.91 -1.18
C ARG A 378 16.09 13.62 -2.39
N GLY A 379 15.27 14.27 -3.22
CA GLY A 379 15.72 14.88 -4.47
C GLY A 379 16.12 13.87 -5.55
N LEU A 380 15.85 12.57 -5.36
CA LEU A 380 16.10 11.56 -6.41
C LEU A 380 15.21 11.77 -7.64
N LEU A 381 14.15 12.57 -7.48
CA LEU A 381 13.28 13.03 -8.56
C LEU A 381 13.56 14.49 -8.99
N SER A 382 14.43 15.24 -8.30
CA SER A 382 14.80 16.59 -8.76
C SER A 382 15.80 16.58 -9.92
N GLU A 383 16.42 15.44 -10.20
CA GLU A 383 17.27 15.19 -11.39
C GLU A 383 16.45 14.82 -12.64
N LEU A 384 15.11 14.91 -12.57
CA LEU A 384 14.18 14.66 -13.67
C LEU A 384 14.26 15.69 -14.82
N GLY A 385 15.02 16.77 -14.65
CA GLY A 385 15.22 17.83 -15.64
C GLY A 385 16.56 17.72 -16.35
N GLU A 386 16.52 17.29 -17.62
CA GLU A 386 17.56 17.40 -18.65
C GLU A 386 18.96 16.78 -18.35
N ASN A 387 19.24 15.65 -19.03
CA ASN A 387 20.56 15.11 -19.39
C ASN A 387 21.50 14.54 -18.30
N SER A 388 21.04 14.30 -17.07
CA SER A 388 21.77 13.46 -16.11
C SER A 388 20.83 12.65 -15.20
N GLY A 389 20.46 11.47 -15.71
CA GLY A 389 20.15 10.23 -15.00
C GLY A 389 19.05 10.24 -13.94
N MET A 390 17.82 9.85 -14.32
CA MET A 390 16.95 9.20 -13.34
C MET A 390 17.71 8.03 -12.67
N PRO A 391 17.55 7.81 -11.35
CA PRO A 391 17.88 6.50 -10.78
C PRO A 391 17.20 5.44 -11.64
N ASP A 392 17.90 4.38 -11.99
CA ASP A 392 17.26 3.25 -12.63
C ASP A 392 16.56 2.38 -11.58
N ALA A 393 15.87 1.33 -12.03
CA ALA A 393 15.13 0.44 -11.15
C ALA A 393 15.98 -0.12 -10.00
N VAL A 394 17.27 -0.36 -10.26
CA VAL A 394 18.21 -0.95 -9.30
C VAL A 394 18.44 -0.02 -8.12
N ASP A 395 18.90 1.20 -8.36
CA ASP A 395 19.20 2.15 -7.28
C ASP A 395 17.92 2.62 -6.59
N GLY A 396 16.84 2.79 -7.35
CA GLY A 396 15.52 3.17 -6.86
C GLY A 396 14.96 2.16 -5.86
N TRP A 397 14.87 0.89 -6.25
CA TRP A 397 14.31 -0.15 -5.39
C TRP A 397 15.21 -0.50 -4.21
N ASP A 398 16.53 -0.49 -4.39
CA ASP A 398 17.44 -0.80 -3.29
C ASP A 398 17.35 0.22 -2.15
N TYR A 399 17.27 1.50 -2.52
CA TYR A 399 17.03 2.61 -1.59
C TYR A 399 15.65 2.53 -0.94
N LEU A 400 14.60 2.30 -1.73
CA LEU A 400 13.23 2.20 -1.22
C LEU A 400 13.09 1.06 -0.21
N LEU A 401 13.69 -0.10 -0.47
CA LEU A 401 13.70 -1.22 0.47
C LEU A 401 14.35 -0.83 1.79
N ASP A 402 15.49 -0.12 1.78
CA ASP A 402 16.11 0.37 3.03
C ASP A 402 15.16 1.29 3.80
N GLN A 403 14.51 2.24 3.14
CA GLN A 403 13.59 3.18 3.80
C GLN A 403 12.32 2.51 4.35
N ILE A 404 11.75 1.58 3.58
CA ILE A 404 10.57 0.81 4.00
C ILE A 404 10.91 0.03 5.26
N TYR A 405 12.02 -0.70 5.25
CA TYR A 405 12.35 -1.60 6.36
C TYR A 405 12.92 -0.87 7.57
N GLU A 406 13.63 0.25 7.40
CA GLU A 406 13.98 1.14 8.52
C GLU A 406 12.71 1.68 9.20
N ARG A 407 11.69 2.04 8.43
CA ARG A 407 10.38 2.45 8.97
C ARG A 407 9.68 1.29 9.68
N GLU A 408 9.63 0.10 9.10
CA GLU A 408 9.00 -1.06 9.74
C GLU A 408 9.71 -1.44 11.04
N GLY A 409 11.05 -1.37 11.11
CA GLY A 409 11.79 -1.64 12.34
C GLY A 409 11.51 -0.65 13.48
N ARG A 410 10.91 0.52 13.21
CA ARG A 410 10.43 1.46 14.23
C ARG A 410 8.98 1.14 14.67
N ILE A 411 8.24 0.40 13.85
CA ILE A 411 6.85 0.00 14.11
C ILE A 411 6.82 -1.35 14.82
N GLU A 412 7.64 -2.29 14.37
CA GLU A 412 7.79 -3.62 14.93
C GLU A 412 8.64 -3.56 16.21
N THR A 413 8.20 -4.22 17.28
CA THR A 413 8.88 -4.10 18.59
C THR A 413 9.99 -5.12 18.79
N ASN A 414 10.01 -6.20 18.00
CA ASN A 414 10.84 -7.38 18.27
C ASN A 414 11.89 -7.67 17.19
N LEU A 415 11.75 -7.11 15.99
CA LEU A 415 12.68 -7.32 14.88
C LEU A 415 13.11 -5.96 14.32
N ASP A 416 14.41 -5.80 14.12
CA ASP A 416 14.93 -4.63 13.43
C ASP A 416 14.64 -4.69 11.92
N GLY A 417 14.69 -3.53 11.28
CA GLY A 417 14.42 -3.40 9.86
C GLY A 417 15.32 -4.24 8.96
N GLN A 418 16.61 -4.38 9.29
CA GLN A 418 17.55 -5.14 8.46
C GLN A 418 17.22 -6.63 8.51
N THR A 419 16.87 -7.14 9.68
CA THR A 419 16.40 -8.53 9.85
C THR A 419 15.12 -8.78 9.04
N LEU A 420 14.15 -7.86 9.09
CA LEU A 420 12.91 -7.97 8.29
C LEU A 420 13.17 -7.94 6.78
N ARG A 421 14.08 -7.06 6.32
CA ARG A 421 14.51 -7.01 4.92
C ARG A 421 15.19 -8.32 4.50
N ARG A 422 16.05 -8.88 5.37
CA ARG A 422 16.74 -10.14 5.12
C ARG A 422 15.76 -11.31 4.94
N ILE A 423 14.66 -11.35 5.71
CA ILE A 423 13.59 -12.34 5.53
C ILE A 423 12.94 -12.21 4.15
N LEU A 424 12.68 -11.00 3.66
CA LEU A 424 12.14 -10.77 2.31
C LEU A 424 13.12 -11.21 1.22
N GLU A 425 14.40 -10.88 1.35
CA GLU A 425 15.45 -11.30 0.42
C GLU A 425 15.54 -12.84 0.33
N ARG A 426 15.46 -13.52 1.49
CA ARG A 426 15.42 -14.98 1.55
C ARG A 426 14.17 -15.54 0.87
N ALA A 427 13.01 -14.92 1.07
CA ALA A 427 11.77 -15.27 0.39
C ALA A 427 11.85 -15.10 -1.14
N ALA A 428 12.63 -14.13 -1.64
CA ALA A 428 12.83 -13.93 -3.08
C ALA A 428 13.49 -15.14 -3.75
N SER A 429 14.42 -15.82 -3.07
CA SER A 429 15.01 -17.04 -3.60
C SER A 429 14.03 -18.22 -3.65
N LEU A 430 13.08 -18.30 -2.72
CA LEU A 430 12.02 -19.32 -2.75
C LEU A 430 11.06 -19.03 -3.92
N ALA A 431 10.69 -17.76 -4.11
CA ALA A 431 9.88 -17.32 -5.24
C ALA A 431 10.53 -17.66 -6.60
N ARG A 432 11.87 -17.65 -6.72
CA ARG A 432 12.58 -18.03 -7.96
C ARG A 432 12.28 -19.44 -8.45
N THR A 433 11.81 -20.34 -7.59
CA THR A 433 11.47 -21.73 -7.95
C THR A 433 10.15 -21.84 -8.72
N THR A 434 9.38 -20.75 -8.79
CA THR A 434 8.08 -20.67 -9.46
C THR A 434 8.24 -20.25 -10.93
N GLU A 435 7.19 -20.48 -11.74
CA GLU A 435 7.25 -20.26 -13.19
C GLU A 435 7.57 -18.80 -13.58
N ASP A 436 7.03 -17.83 -12.83
CA ASP A 436 7.21 -16.38 -13.05
C ASP A 436 8.33 -15.77 -12.18
N GLY A 437 8.85 -16.52 -11.20
CA GLY A 437 9.88 -16.05 -10.28
C GLY A 437 9.41 -15.02 -9.25
N LEU A 438 8.09 -14.84 -9.08
CA LEU A 438 7.46 -13.92 -8.13
C LEU A 438 6.64 -14.64 -7.05
N GLY A 439 6.25 -15.89 -7.28
CA GLY A 439 5.49 -16.70 -6.34
C GLY A 439 4.63 -17.74 -7.06
N PRO A 440 3.80 -18.51 -6.34
CA PRO A 440 3.48 -18.37 -4.92
C PRO A 440 4.60 -18.80 -3.97
N ILE A 441 4.63 -18.15 -2.80
CA ILE A 441 5.40 -18.53 -1.62
C ILE A 441 4.40 -18.96 -0.55
N THR A 442 4.45 -20.21 -0.15
CA THR A 442 3.57 -20.79 0.86
C THR A 442 3.92 -20.27 2.26
N ARG A 443 2.97 -20.44 3.18
CA ARG A 443 3.22 -20.11 4.60
C ARG A 443 4.40 -20.87 5.19
N SER A 444 4.52 -22.16 4.89
CA SER A 444 5.63 -23.00 5.38
C SER A 444 6.98 -22.49 4.87
N GLU A 445 7.03 -22.03 3.62
CA GLU A 445 8.23 -21.45 3.02
C GLU A 445 8.61 -20.12 3.69
N LEU A 446 7.63 -19.25 3.97
CA LEU A 446 7.88 -18.01 4.71
C LEU A 446 8.35 -18.26 6.15
N PHE A 447 7.82 -19.29 6.82
CA PHE A 447 8.25 -19.68 8.16
C PHE A 447 9.67 -20.28 8.15
N SER A 448 10.01 -21.04 7.11
CA SER A 448 11.37 -21.51 6.87
C SER A 448 12.32 -20.33 6.67
N ALA A 449 11.97 -19.39 5.79
CA ALA A 449 12.78 -18.19 5.54
C ALA A 449 13.00 -17.37 6.82
N PHE A 450 11.96 -17.23 7.66
CA PHE A 450 12.08 -16.60 8.97
C PHE A 450 13.07 -17.35 9.86
N THR A 451 12.88 -18.66 10.02
CA THR A 451 13.71 -19.49 10.91
C THR A 451 15.17 -19.52 10.46
N GLU A 452 15.41 -19.55 9.15
CA GLU A 452 16.74 -19.48 8.54
C GLU A 452 17.47 -18.17 8.85
N VAL A 453 16.75 -17.05 8.86
CA VAL A 453 17.33 -15.73 9.13
C VAL A 453 17.46 -15.45 10.62
N CYS A 454 16.44 -15.78 11.41
CA CYS A 454 16.37 -15.46 12.84
C CYS A 454 17.00 -16.52 13.74
N GLY A 455 17.15 -17.77 13.26
CA GLY A 455 17.67 -18.91 14.03
C GLY A 455 16.67 -19.52 15.01
N TYR A 456 15.40 -19.12 14.97
CA TYR A 456 14.31 -19.64 15.79
C TYR A 456 12.98 -19.58 15.05
N GLU A 457 12.05 -20.46 15.42
CA GLU A 457 10.70 -20.52 14.83
C GLU A 457 9.88 -19.26 15.16
N PRO A 458 9.05 -18.75 14.23
CA PRO A 458 8.27 -17.55 14.47
C PRO A 458 7.27 -17.74 15.63
N ASP A 459 7.38 -16.88 16.64
CA ASP A 459 6.38 -16.73 17.69
C ASP A 459 5.16 -15.93 17.19
N GLU A 460 4.21 -15.60 18.06
CA GLU A 460 3.00 -14.86 17.67
C GLU A 460 3.31 -13.52 16.97
N GLN A 461 4.35 -12.82 17.42
CA GLN A 461 4.77 -11.55 16.83
C GLN A 461 5.49 -11.78 15.50
N GLY A 462 6.36 -12.81 15.42
CA GLY A 462 7.02 -13.22 14.18
C GLY A 462 6.03 -13.61 13.08
N VAL A 463 4.96 -14.34 13.41
CA VAL A 463 3.89 -14.69 12.45
C VAL A 463 3.19 -13.43 11.91
N LEU A 464 2.92 -12.45 12.78
CA LEU A 464 2.33 -11.19 12.36
C LEU A 464 3.28 -10.36 11.49
N ALA A 465 4.57 -10.31 11.84
CA ALA A 465 5.60 -9.65 11.05
C ALA A 465 5.68 -10.25 9.64
N ILE A 466 5.68 -11.59 9.51
CA ILE A 466 5.65 -12.29 8.22
C ILE A 466 4.41 -11.92 7.41
N GLN A 467 3.22 -11.93 8.03
CA GLN A 467 1.98 -11.54 7.33
C GLN A 467 1.99 -10.09 6.86
N ARG A 468 2.80 -9.25 7.50
CA ARG A 468 2.91 -7.82 7.24
C ARG A 468 4.11 -7.42 6.38
N LEU A 469 4.98 -8.36 5.99
CA LEU A 469 6.17 -8.08 5.20
C LEU A 469 5.86 -7.18 3.98
N PRO A 470 6.40 -5.95 3.94
CA PRO A 470 6.29 -5.11 2.76
C PRO A 470 6.88 -5.79 1.52
N GLY A 471 6.37 -5.45 0.34
CA GLY A 471 6.82 -6.07 -0.92
C GLY A 471 6.13 -7.39 -1.28
N LEU A 472 5.40 -8.01 -0.33
CA LEU A 472 4.57 -9.19 -0.59
C LEU A 472 3.07 -8.86 -0.61
N GLY A 473 2.37 -9.41 -1.59
CA GLY A 473 0.91 -9.41 -1.73
C GLY A 473 0.33 -10.81 -1.53
N ILE A 474 -0.99 -10.92 -1.37
CA ILE A 474 -1.65 -12.24 -1.33
C ILE A 474 -1.81 -12.79 -2.74
N TYR A 475 -1.38 -14.03 -2.94
CA TYR A 475 -1.60 -14.78 -4.17
C TYR A 475 -2.93 -15.55 -4.11
N ARG A 476 -3.11 -16.39 -3.08
CA ARG A 476 -4.37 -17.06 -2.75
C ARG A 476 -4.68 -16.90 -1.27
N ALA A 477 -5.90 -16.48 -0.95
CA ALA A 477 -6.32 -16.27 0.43
C ALA A 477 -6.49 -17.61 1.20
N GLU A 478 -6.88 -18.68 0.50
CA GLU A 478 -7.20 -19.99 1.07
C GLU A 478 -5.99 -20.69 1.72
N ASP A 479 -4.81 -20.59 1.11
CA ASP A 479 -3.57 -21.24 1.57
C ASP A 479 -2.56 -20.23 2.16
N GLU A 480 -2.97 -18.98 2.33
CA GLU A 480 -2.14 -17.85 2.78
C GLU A 480 -0.87 -17.63 1.93
N SER A 481 -0.84 -18.15 0.69
CA SER A 481 0.29 -17.95 -0.19
C SER A 481 0.47 -16.48 -0.56
N ARG A 482 1.73 -16.07 -0.68
CA ARG A 482 2.15 -14.71 -0.99
C ARG A 482 2.89 -14.68 -2.33
N CYS A 483 2.92 -13.54 -2.98
CA CYS A 483 3.77 -13.29 -4.12
C CYS A 483 4.37 -11.89 -4.02
N PHE A 484 5.50 -11.66 -4.69
CA PHE A 484 6.04 -10.32 -4.83
C PHE A 484 5.07 -9.41 -5.58
N VAL A 485 4.91 -8.18 -5.09
CA VAL A 485 4.02 -7.19 -5.72
C VAL A 485 4.63 -6.53 -6.95
N ASP A 486 5.96 -6.62 -7.09
CA ASP A 486 6.73 -5.99 -8.15
C ASP A 486 7.93 -6.88 -8.53
N ALA A 487 8.19 -7.00 -9.84
CA ALA A 487 9.23 -7.88 -10.37
C ALA A 487 10.64 -7.31 -10.19
N GLU A 488 10.81 -6.00 -10.31
CA GLU A 488 12.11 -5.34 -10.17
C GLU A 488 12.50 -5.29 -8.69
N LEU A 489 11.54 -5.07 -7.79
CA LEU A 489 11.74 -5.25 -6.34
C LEU A 489 12.23 -6.67 -6.04
N ALA A 490 11.53 -7.68 -6.56
CA ALA A 490 11.92 -9.08 -6.38
C ALA A 490 13.33 -9.33 -6.92
N ASP A 491 13.69 -8.77 -8.07
CA ASP A 491 14.99 -8.94 -8.69
C ASP A 491 16.11 -8.24 -7.89
N VAL A 492 15.88 -7.06 -7.30
CA VAL A 492 16.83 -6.45 -6.35
C VAL A 492 17.05 -7.36 -5.13
N CYS A 493 15.99 -7.95 -4.58
CA CYS A 493 16.11 -8.93 -3.50
C CYS A 493 16.90 -10.19 -3.92
N LYS A 494 16.69 -10.71 -5.13
CA LYS A 494 17.47 -11.84 -5.67
C LYS A 494 18.94 -11.46 -5.87
N GLY A 495 19.21 -10.24 -6.37
CA GLY A 495 20.55 -9.71 -6.51
C GLY A 495 21.31 -9.65 -5.17
N ARG A 496 20.64 -9.20 -4.10
CA ARG A 496 21.18 -9.20 -2.73
C ARG A 496 21.59 -10.61 -2.25
N GLU A 497 20.76 -11.62 -2.51
CA GLU A 497 21.08 -13.03 -2.20
C GLU A 497 22.31 -13.52 -2.97
N VAL A 498 22.43 -13.16 -4.24
CA VAL A 498 23.59 -13.54 -5.06
C VAL A 498 24.86 -12.85 -4.55
N VAL A 499 24.80 -11.57 -4.18
CA VAL A 499 25.96 -10.88 -3.56
C VAL A 499 26.43 -11.61 -2.30
N GLN A 500 25.51 -12.02 -1.42
CA GLN A 500 25.89 -12.76 -0.21
C GLN A 500 26.51 -14.13 -0.53
N PHE A 501 26.00 -14.82 -1.55
CA PHE A 501 26.62 -16.06 -2.03
C PHE A 501 28.02 -15.82 -2.58
N LEU A 502 28.24 -14.75 -3.34
CA LEU A 502 29.57 -14.42 -3.86
C LEU A 502 30.56 -14.11 -2.73
N GLU A 503 30.14 -13.35 -1.72
CA GLU A 503 30.97 -12.96 -0.58
C GLU A 503 31.25 -14.10 0.40
N ALA A 504 30.28 -14.99 0.63
CA ALA A 504 30.36 -16.05 1.64
C ALA A 504 29.72 -17.38 1.17
N PRO A 505 30.24 -18.03 0.10
CA PRO A 505 29.61 -19.20 -0.50
C PRO A 505 29.52 -20.39 0.46
N PHE A 506 30.52 -20.55 1.36
CA PHE A 506 30.56 -21.60 2.36
C PHE A 506 29.54 -21.43 3.49
N ASP A 507 29.11 -20.20 3.77
CA ASP A 507 28.10 -19.93 4.79
C ASP A 507 26.70 -20.08 4.21
N MET A 508 26.47 -19.59 2.98
CA MET A 508 25.18 -19.74 2.31
C MET A 508 24.76 -21.20 2.13
N VAL A 509 25.70 -22.08 1.81
CA VAL A 509 25.39 -23.50 1.59
C VAL A 509 25.00 -24.27 2.85
N LYS A 510 25.25 -23.71 4.05
CA LYS A 510 24.77 -24.30 5.31
C LYS A 510 23.25 -24.21 5.44
N ASN A 511 22.61 -23.34 4.66
CA ASN A 511 21.17 -23.20 4.61
C ASN A 511 20.55 -24.20 3.61
N PRO A 512 19.84 -25.24 4.08
CA PRO A 512 19.26 -26.25 3.21
C PRO A 512 18.13 -25.70 2.33
N GLY A 513 17.39 -24.68 2.80
CA GLY A 513 16.36 -24.02 2.01
C GLY A 513 16.94 -23.23 0.84
N TRP A 514 18.08 -22.57 1.04
CA TRP A 514 18.83 -21.92 -0.06
C TRP A 514 19.33 -22.94 -1.09
N VAL A 515 19.98 -24.01 -0.62
CA VAL A 515 20.47 -25.08 -1.50
C VAL A 515 19.33 -25.72 -2.28
N GLY A 516 18.20 -26.00 -1.62
CA GLY A 516 16.99 -26.51 -2.25
C GLY A 516 16.48 -25.59 -3.35
N ALA A 517 16.38 -24.28 -3.09
CA ALA A 517 15.95 -23.31 -4.08
C ALA A 517 16.88 -23.23 -5.29
N MET A 518 18.20 -23.22 -5.08
CA MET A 518 19.19 -23.17 -6.16
C MET A 518 19.30 -24.47 -6.97
N ASN A 519 18.82 -25.58 -6.41
CA ASN A 519 18.73 -26.87 -7.12
C ASN A 519 17.38 -27.04 -7.83
N ALA A 520 16.32 -26.38 -7.37
CA ALA A 520 14.99 -26.44 -7.97
C ALA A 520 14.79 -25.43 -9.10
N CYS A 521 15.47 -24.29 -9.04
CA CYS A 521 15.45 -23.28 -10.10
C CYS A 521 16.40 -23.68 -11.24
N ASP A 522 15.96 -23.51 -12.48
CA ASP A 522 16.73 -23.81 -13.69
C ASP A 522 17.19 -22.54 -14.44
N ARG A 523 16.77 -21.36 -13.99
CA ARG A 523 17.00 -20.08 -14.67
C ARG A 523 17.91 -19.15 -13.86
N PRO A 524 18.83 -18.43 -14.52
CA PRO A 524 19.65 -17.43 -13.86
C PRO A 524 18.82 -16.19 -13.48
N ILE A 525 19.40 -15.32 -12.66
CA ILE A 525 18.87 -14.00 -12.35
C ILE A 525 18.67 -13.10 -13.60
N ASN A 526 17.70 -12.18 -13.52
CA ASN A 526 17.36 -11.23 -14.58
C ASN A 526 18.28 -10.00 -14.62
N GLU A 527 18.10 -9.15 -15.63
CA GLU A 527 18.92 -7.95 -15.89
C GLU A 527 19.02 -6.98 -14.70
N VAL A 528 17.90 -6.69 -14.01
CA VAL A 528 17.90 -5.81 -12.82
C VAL A 528 18.77 -6.39 -11.70
N ALA A 529 18.65 -7.69 -11.43
CA ALA A 529 19.45 -8.38 -10.43
C ALA A 529 20.94 -8.45 -10.84
N ILE A 530 21.24 -8.67 -12.12
CA ILE A 530 22.63 -8.66 -12.64
C ILE A 530 23.26 -7.29 -12.44
N ASN A 531 22.57 -6.22 -12.85
CA ASN A 531 23.05 -4.85 -12.70
C ASN A 531 23.25 -4.48 -11.23
N PHE A 532 22.36 -4.93 -10.34
CA PHE A 532 22.54 -4.81 -8.89
C PHE A 532 23.85 -5.46 -8.42
N VAL A 533 24.10 -6.71 -8.80
CA VAL A 533 25.30 -7.45 -8.39
C VAL A 533 26.56 -6.77 -8.94
N LEU A 534 26.57 -6.37 -10.22
CA LEU A 534 27.71 -5.70 -10.85
C LEU A 534 28.07 -4.40 -10.14
N ARG A 535 27.09 -3.56 -9.79
CA ARG A 535 27.34 -2.33 -9.00
C ARG A 535 27.95 -2.61 -7.64
N ARG A 536 27.48 -3.67 -6.97
CA ARG A 536 28.04 -4.08 -5.66
C ARG A 536 29.47 -4.57 -5.79
N LEU A 537 29.79 -5.29 -6.88
CA LEU A 537 31.15 -5.70 -7.18
C LEU A 537 32.06 -4.52 -7.56
N GLU A 538 31.56 -3.50 -8.28
CA GLU A 538 32.32 -2.28 -8.60
C GLU A 538 32.70 -1.48 -7.36
N ILE A 539 31.82 -1.44 -6.35
CA ILE A 539 32.08 -0.80 -5.05
C ILE A 539 33.07 -1.64 -4.22
N SER A 540 33.11 -2.96 -4.44
CA SER A 540 34.01 -3.86 -3.73
C SER A 540 35.46 -3.71 -4.21
N HIS A 541 36.40 -3.64 -3.27
CA HIS A 541 37.84 -3.53 -3.59
C HIS A 541 38.45 -4.82 -4.18
N ASP A 542 37.75 -5.96 -4.13
CA ASP A 542 38.27 -7.26 -4.61
C ASP A 542 37.21 -8.10 -5.37
N ALA A 543 36.56 -7.51 -6.37
CA ALA A 543 35.60 -8.20 -7.23
C ALA A 543 36.18 -9.50 -7.86
N ARG A 544 37.45 -9.45 -8.27
CA ARG A 544 38.15 -10.58 -8.88
C ARG A 544 38.33 -11.74 -7.89
N GLY A 545 38.76 -11.46 -6.67
CA GLY A 545 38.91 -12.47 -5.62
C GLY A 545 37.58 -13.12 -5.25
N VAL A 546 36.53 -12.32 -5.10
CA VAL A 546 35.16 -12.75 -4.80
C VAL A 546 34.62 -13.72 -5.88
N ILE A 547 34.68 -13.33 -7.16
CA ILE A 547 34.24 -14.20 -8.26
C ILE A 547 35.09 -15.48 -8.34
N ARG A 548 36.42 -15.36 -8.21
CA ARG A 548 37.32 -16.52 -8.24
C ARG A 548 36.99 -17.51 -7.13
N GLN A 549 36.70 -17.03 -5.92
CA GLN A 549 36.31 -17.87 -4.80
C GLN A 549 34.99 -18.59 -5.06
N ALA A 550 33.97 -17.86 -5.54
CA ALA A 550 32.66 -18.44 -5.87
C ALA A 550 32.77 -19.50 -6.98
N VAL A 551 33.53 -19.23 -8.04
CA VAL A 551 33.76 -20.20 -9.13
C VAL A 551 34.53 -21.43 -8.63
N ALA A 552 35.58 -21.25 -7.83
CA ALA A 552 36.32 -22.37 -7.25
C ALA A 552 35.43 -23.23 -6.34
N PHE A 553 34.56 -22.59 -5.55
CA PHE A 553 33.56 -23.28 -4.74
C PHE A 553 32.59 -24.07 -5.60
N LEU A 554 32.00 -23.46 -6.63
CA LEU A 554 31.06 -24.14 -7.53
C LEU A 554 31.72 -25.31 -8.25
N ASN A 555 32.95 -25.17 -8.76
CA ASN A 555 33.66 -26.28 -9.41
C ASN A 555 33.93 -27.47 -8.48
N SER A 556 33.97 -27.27 -7.17
CA SER A 556 34.12 -28.36 -6.18
C SER A 556 32.82 -29.13 -5.90
N ARG A 557 31.72 -28.72 -6.53
CA ARG A 557 30.37 -29.26 -6.31
C ARG A 557 29.77 -29.76 -7.62
N SER A 558 28.78 -30.64 -7.52
CA SER A 558 27.98 -31.12 -8.67
C SER A 558 26.55 -30.57 -8.67
N ASP A 559 26.10 -29.99 -7.56
CA ASP A 559 24.80 -29.33 -7.42
C ASP A 559 24.92 -27.81 -7.67
N LEU A 560 23.82 -27.08 -7.45
CA LEU A 560 23.70 -25.62 -7.57
C LEU A 560 23.75 -25.09 -9.01
N ALA A 561 23.08 -25.76 -9.95
CA ALA A 561 23.01 -25.34 -11.35
C ALA A 561 22.56 -23.89 -11.51
N CYS A 562 21.51 -23.46 -10.78
CA CYS A 562 21.03 -22.08 -10.80
C CYS A 562 22.11 -21.07 -10.40
N ALA A 563 22.86 -21.34 -9.33
CA ALA A 563 23.93 -20.45 -8.88
C ALA A 563 25.10 -20.38 -9.88
N ARG A 564 25.37 -21.47 -10.62
CA ARG A 564 26.31 -21.41 -11.76
C ARG A 564 25.79 -20.51 -12.86
N GLY A 565 24.50 -20.62 -13.18
CA GLY A 565 23.81 -19.74 -14.10
C GLY A 565 23.95 -18.28 -13.71
N ASP A 566 23.73 -17.96 -12.43
CA ASP A 566 23.86 -16.60 -11.88
C ASP A 566 25.27 -16.04 -12.09
N VAL A 567 26.31 -16.80 -11.70
CA VAL A 567 27.71 -16.39 -11.92
C VAL A 567 28.02 -16.26 -13.42
N ALA A 568 27.46 -17.14 -14.26
CA ALA A 568 27.67 -17.09 -15.70
C ALA A 568 27.08 -15.83 -16.32
N VAL A 569 25.85 -15.44 -15.98
CA VAL A 569 25.24 -14.21 -16.52
C VAL A 569 25.94 -12.94 -16.02
N ILE A 570 26.49 -12.96 -14.79
CA ILE A 570 27.32 -11.89 -14.26
C ILE A 570 28.61 -11.74 -15.08
N LEU A 571 29.28 -12.85 -15.39
CA LEU A 571 30.49 -12.86 -16.23
C LEU A 571 30.22 -12.49 -17.70
N LEU A 572 29.05 -12.88 -18.24
CA LEU A 572 28.66 -12.53 -19.61
C LEU A 572 28.31 -11.04 -19.76
N THR A 573 27.82 -10.41 -18.69
CA THR A 573 27.36 -9.00 -18.72
C THR A 573 28.42 -8.04 -18.20
N GLY A 574 29.19 -8.44 -17.19
CA GLY A 574 30.19 -7.61 -16.54
C GLY A 574 31.56 -7.69 -17.21
N GLU A 575 32.35 -6.62 -17.05
CA GLU A 575 33.76 -6.58 -17.47
C GLU A 575 34.66 -7.26 -16.42
N LEU A 576 34.36 -8.52 -16.11
CA LEU A 576 35.04 -9.30 -15.07
C LEU A 576 35.97 -10.37 -15.68
N HIS A 577 37.22 -10.42 -15.21
CA HIS A 577 38.21 -11.40 -15.69
C HIS A 577 37.98 -12.78 -15.06
N LEU A 578 37.93 -13.82 -15.89
CA LEU A 578 37.83 -15.21 -15.48
C LEU A 578 39.17 -15.94 -15.64
N ASP A 579 39.91 -16.12 -14.55
CA ASP A 579 41.25 -16.74 -14.59
C ASP A 579 41.29 -18.24 -14.31
N ILE A 580 40.14 -18.82 -13.96
CA ILE A 580 40.01 -20.25 -13.64
C ILE A 580 38.92 -20.84 -14.52
N ALA A 581 39.08 -22.11 -14.88
CA ALA A 581 38.06 -22.82 -15.65
C ALA A 581 36.72 -22.78 -14.90
N PHE A 582 35.61 -22.53 -15.59
CA PHE A 582 34.28 -22.50 -14.99
C PHE A 582 33.31 -23.29 -15.84
N ILE A 583 32.74 -24.34 -15.26
CA ILE A 583 31.79 -25.22 -15.93
C ILE A 583 30.39 -24.88 -15.43
N VAL A 584 29.54 -24.50 -16.38
CA VAL A 584 28.13 -24.16 -16.21
C VAL A 584 27.32 -25.26 -16.88
N SER A 585 26.52 -25.99 -16.11
CA SER A 585 25.77 -27.13 -16.62
C SER A 585 24.31 -27.12 -16.21
N GLU A 586 23.45 -27.62 -17.09
CA GLU A 586 22.01 -27.82 -16.84
C GLU A 586 21.25 -26.52 -16.52
N VAL A 587 21.63 -25.41 -17.17
CA VAL A 587 21.00 -24.10 -16.99
C VAL A 587 20.20 -23.70 -18.22
N ASN A 588 19.02 -23.13 -17.98
CA ASN A 588 18.15 -22.57 -18.98
C ASN A 588 18.35 -21.05 -19.09
N PHE A 589 19.04 -20.62 -20.15
CA PHE A 589 19.21 -19.20 -20.52
C PHE A 589 18.10 -18.69 -21.46
N GLY A 590 16.99 -19.43 -21.57
CA GLY A 590 15.83 -19.07 -22.38
C GLY A 590 15.26 -17.70 -21.98
N ALA A 591 14.59 -17.04 -22.93
CA ALA A 591 14.16 -15.64 -22.85
C ALA A 591 15.28 -14.58 -22.80
N ARG A 592 16.57 -14.97 -22.86
CA ARG A 592 17.71 -14.04 -23.02
C ARG A 592 18.45 -14.29 -24.33
N LEU A 593 18.87 -13.18 -24.96
CA LEU A 593 19.83 -13.21 -26.06
C LEU A 593 21.25 -13.15 -25.48
N VAL A 594 22.08 -14.16 -25.75
CA VAL A 594 23.48 -14.18 -25.31
C VAL A 594 24.34 -13.65 -26.44
N GLU A 595 25.01 -12.54 -26.23
CA GLU A 595 25.76 -11.86 -27.28
C GLU A 595 27.26 -11.86 -27.01
N PHE A 596 28.05 -12.09 -28.07
CA PHE A 596 29.50 -12.04 -28.04
C PHE A 596 30.00 -11.00 -29.05
N HIS A 597 30.72 -9.99 -28.55
CA HIS A 597 31.23 -8.86 -29.33
C HIS A 597 32.75 -8.67 -29.14
N PRO A 598 33.47 -8.03 -30.07
CA PRO A 598 34.94 -7.94 -30.04
C PRO A 598 35.53 -7.22 -28.83
N HIS A 599 34.75 -6.36 -28.17
CA HIS A 599 35.17 -5.57 -27.02
C HIS A 599 34.95 -6.28 -25.67
N MET A 600 34.37 -7.48 -25.66
CA MET A 600 34.17 -8.24 -24.43
C MET A 600 35.48 -8.87 -23.95
N LEU A 601 35.61 -9.02 -22.62
CA LEU A 601 36.71 -9.78 -22.05
C LEU A 601 36.67 -11.25 -22.50
N PRO A 602 37.83 -11.90 -22.69
CA PRO A 602 37.87 -13.30 -23.09
C PRO A 602 37.18 -14.22 -22.08
N LEU A 603 36.23 -15.02 -22.55
CA LEU A 603 35.51 -16.03 -21.75
C LEU A 603 35.98 -17.45 -22.09
N SER A 604 37.21 -17.61 -22.57
CA SER A 604 37.76 -18.90 -23.02
C SER A 604 37.94 -19.95 -21.92
N ASN A 605 37.92 -19.52 -20.65
CA ASN A 605 37.91 -20.38 -19.47
C ASN A 605 36.50 -20.81 -19.05
N MET A 606 35.44 -20.32 -19.71
CA MET A 606 34.06 -20.72 -19.42
C MET A 606 33.61 -21.83 -20.37
N GLN A 607 32.90 -22.80 -19.81
CA GLN A 607 32.29 -23.91 -20.54
C GLN A 607 30.81 -24.04 -20.19
N PHE A 608 29.96 -24.09 -21.20
CA PHE A 608 28.56 -24.46 -21.11
C PHE A 608 28.37 -25.91 -21.50
N SER A 609 27.66 -26.66 -20.67
CA SER A 609 27.36 -28.08 -20.90
C SER A 609 25.89 -28.39 -20.63
N HIS A 610 25.17 -28.99 -21.58
CA HIS A 610 23.75 -29.34 -21.39
C HIS A 610 22.87 -28.11 -21.04
N CYS A 611 23.21 -26.94 -21.59
CA CYS A 611 22.46 -25.70 -21.37
C CYS A 611 21.49 -25.42 -22.52
N LEU A 612 20.43 -24.66 -22.22
CA LEU A 612 19.44 -24.21 -23.21
C LEU A 612 19.60 -22.72 -23.50
N PHE A 613 19.54 -22.34 -24.78
CA PHE A 613 19.60 -20.96 -25.25
C PHE A 613 18.51 -20.69 -26.31
N ASP A 614 17.72 -19.63 -26.14
CA ASP A 614 16.78 -19.15 -27.18
C ASP A 614 17.55 -18.49 -28.35
N GLY A 615 18.67 -17.82 -28.05
CA GLY A 615 19.46 -17.14 -29.07
C GLY A 615 20.88 -16.86 -28.64
N VAL A 616 21.83 -17.10 -29.55
CA VAL A 616 23.25 -16.73 -29.38
C VAL A 616 23.68 -15.84 -30.55
N VAL A 617 24.16 -14.64 -30.27
CA VAL A 617 24.71 -13.72 -31.28
C VAL A 617 26.23 -13.81 -31.27
N LEU A 618 26.79 -14.21 -32.40
CA LEU A 618 28.23 -14.30 -32.62
C LEU A 618 28.63 -13.22 -33.63
N ASN A 619 29.20 -12.11 -33.15
CA ASN A 619 29.71 -11.10 -34.06
C ASN A 619 30.86 -11.71 -34.93
N PRO A 620 30.85 -11.50 -36.26
CA PRO A 620 31.86 -12.07 -37.15
C PRO A 620 33.31 -11.76 -36.77
N GLU A 621 33.55 -10.61 -36.15
CA GLU A 621 34.87 -10.11 -35.76
C GLU A 621 35.39 -10.75 -34.46
N VAL A 622 34.56 -11.50 -33.73
CA VAL A 622 34.98 -12.19 -32.50
C VAL A 622 35.77 -13.44 -32.85
N GLY A 623 37.04 -13.46 -32.44
CA GLY A 623 37.89 -14.63 -32.59
C GLY A 623 37.53 -15.76 -31.62
N SER A 624 37.79 -17.02 -32.02
CA SER A 624 37.50 -18.21 -31.21
C SER A 624 38.14 -18.18 -29.81
N ASN A 625 39.28 -17.50 -29.64
CA ASN A 625 39.99 -17.42 -28.37
C ASN A 625 39.29 -16.57 -27.30
N SER A 626 38.25 -15.81 -27.67
CA SER A 626 37.46 -15.02 -26.73
C SER A 626 36.12 -15.68 -26.37
N LEU A 627 35.73 -16.73 -27.11
CA LEU A 627 34.46 -17.41 -26.92
C LEU A 627 34.54 -18.50 -25.83
N PRO A 628 33.44 -18.72 -25.08
CA PRO A 628 33.32 -19.89 -24.21
C PRO A 628 33.18 -21.18 -25.01
N TYR A 629 33.42 -22.30 -24.34
CA TYR A 629 33.21 -23.64 -24.90
C TYR A 629 31.74 -24.06 -24.75
N PHE A 630 31.14 -24.63 -25.78
CA PHE A 630 29.78 -25.17 -25.78
C PHE A 630 29.82 -26.65 -26.12
N ASP A 631 29.26 -27.46 -25.22
CA ASP A 631 29.15 -28.92 -25.37
C ASP A 631 27.75 -29.39 -25.05
N SER A 632 27.15 -30.17 -25.95
CA SER A 632 25.85 -30.81 -25.71
C SER A 632 24.74 -29.81 -25.34
N CYS A 633 24.84 -28.57 -25.81
CA CYS A 633 23.86 -27.51 -25.58
C CYS A 633 22.76 -27.52 -26.65
N LEU A 634 21.57 -27.05 -26.29
CA LEU A 634 20.48 -26.78 -27.23
C LEU A 634 20.40 -25.27 -27.48
N ILE A 635 20.58 -24.86 -28.74
CA ILE A 635 20.57 -23.45 -29.17
C ILE A 635 19.48 -23.27 -30.22
N GLU A 636 18.39 -22.58 -29.89
CA GLU A 636 17.25 -22.41 -30.80
C GLU A 636 17.67 -21.62 -32.06
N GLN A 637 18.43 -20.53 -31.91
CA GLN A 637 18.93 -19.71 -33.02
C GLN A 637 20.36 -19.20 -32.79
N ILE A 638 21.18 -19.18 -33.85
CA ILE A 638 22.46 -18.46 -33.88
C ILE A 638 22.41 -17.31 -34.89
N SER A 639 22.74 -16.10 -34.47
CA SER A 639 22.82 -14.92 -35.34
C SER A 639 24.27 -14.52 -35.60
N GLY A 640 24.56 -14.05 -36.83
CA GLY A 640 25.89 -13.60 -37.25
C GLY A 640 26.74 -14.68 -37.93
N ARG A 641 26.17 -15.87 -38.15
CA ARG A 641 26.76 -17.00 -38.87
C ARG A 641 25.71 -17.56 -39.83
N VAL A 642 26.12 -18.12 -40.97
CA VAL A 642 25.19 -18.53 -42.04
C VAL A 642 24.87 -20.02 -41.96
N SER A 643 25.79 -20.82 -41.42
CA SER A 643 25.64 -22.27 -41.30
C SER A 643 26.47 -22.84 -40.15
N SER A 644 26.27 -24.13 -39.85
CA SER A 644 27.07 -24.86 -38.87
C SER A 644 28.56 -24.93 -39.22
N ASP A 645 28.90 -24.84 -40.50
CA ASP A 645 30.28 -24.90 -40.97
C ASP A 645 31.04 -23.59 -40.69
N ASP A 646 30.31 -22.49 -40.44
CA ASP A 646 30.88 -21.19 -40.07
C ASP A 646 31.18 -21.09 -38.57
N LEU A 647 30.83 -22.12 -37.77
CA LEU A 647 31.03 -22.11 -36.33
C LEU A 647 32.46 -22.52 -35.96
N PRO A 648 33.09 -21.83 -34.99
CA PRO A 648 34.40 -22.19 -34.48
C PRO A 648 34.32 -23.53 -33.73
N ARG A 649 34.68 -24.64 -34.39
CA ARG A 649 34.54 -26.01 -33.86
C ARG A 649 35.42 -26.32 -32.64
N ASP A 650 36.47 -25.53 -32.44
CA ASP A 650 37.30 -25.55 -31.23
C ASP A 650 36.55 -24.99 -30.00
N ARG A 651 35.42 -24.32 -30.21
CA ARG A 651 34.59 -23.71 -29.17
C ARG A 651 33.16 -24.22 -29.15
N ILE A 652 32.55 -24.52 -30.29
CA ILE A 652 31.17 -25.01 -30.38
C ILE A 652 31.20 -26.42 -30.95
N MET A 653 31.00 -27.42 -30.08
CA MET A 653 31.10 -28.83 -30.44
C MET A 653 29.96 -29.28 -31.36
N HIS A 654 30.21 -30.34 -32.13
CA HIS A 654 29.19 -31.05 -32.91
C HIS A 654 28.09 -31.70 -32.05
N SER A 655 28.33 -31.87 -30.75
CA SER A 655 27.33 -32.37 -29.80
C SER A 655 26.21 -31.35 -29.53
N CYS A 656 26.39 -30.07 -29.87
CA CYS A 656 25.36 -29.07 -29.72
C CYS A 656 24.28 -29.20 -30.79
N ASP A 657 23.01 -29.11 -30.38
CA ASP A 657 21.86 -29.08 -31.26
C ASP A 657 21.48 -27.63 -31.56
N ILE A 658 21.42 -27.26 -32.84
CA ILE A 658 21.23 -25.89 -33.30
C ILE A 658 20.00 -25.84 -34.20
N GLY A 659 18.97 -25.12 -33.75
CA GLY A 659 17.66 -25.04 -34.42
C GLY A 659 17.65 -24.21 -35.71
N GLY A 660 18.50 -23.18 -35.81
CA GLY A 660 18.61 -22.35 -37.01
C GLY A 660 19.71 -21.29 -36.98
N PHE A 661 19.99 -20.73 -38.15
CA PHE A 661 20.98 -19.68 -38.37
C PHE A 661 20.33 -18.45 -39.01
N ASP A 662 20.73 -17.27 -38.55
CA ASP A 662 20.36 -15.99 -39.18
C ASP A 662 21.61 -15.25 -39.69
N SER A 663 21.63 -15.04 -41.00
CA SER A 663 22.69 -14.34 -41.74
C SER A 663 22.71 -12.82 -41.54
N ALA A 664 21.76 -12.26 -40.79
CA ALA A 664 21.66 -10.82 -40.54
C ALA A 664 22.77 -10.27 -39.62
N ALA A 665 24.02 -10.29 -40.10
CA ALA A 665 25.09 -9.46 -39.57
C ALA A 665 24.81 -7.98 -39.93
N THR A 666 24.11 -7.28 -39.03
CA THR A 666 24.39 -5.91 -38.53
C THR A 666 23.09 -5.23 -38.06
N GLY A 667 23.07 -4.76 -36.81
CA GLY A 667 22.06 -3.83 -36.28
C GLY A 667 22.00 -2.45 -36.99
N ALA A 668 22.76 -2.29 -38.09
CA ALA A 668 22.69 -1.17 -39.03
C ALA A 668 21.79 -1.46 -40.24
N ALA A 669 21.65 -2.72 -40.68
CA ALA A 669 20.77 -3.09 -41.81
C ALA A 669 19.28 -3.10 -41.42
N ILE A 670 18.96 -3.41 -40.16
CA ILE A 670 17.57 -3.36 -39.62
C ILE A 670 17.06 -1.91 -39.52
N ARG A 671 17.95 -0.91 -39.45
CA ARG A 671 17.58 0.51 -39.50
C ARG A 671 17.23 1.02 -40.92
N ALA A 672 17.41 0.19 -41.96
CA ALA A 672 17.19 0.59 -43.35
C ALA A 672 16.22 -0.32 -44.12
N VAL A 673 15.42 -1.16 -43.43
CA VAL A 673 14.25 -1.78 -44.08
C VAL A 673 13.20 -0.70 -44.25
N ARG A 674 12.78 -0.42 -45.49
CA ARG A 674 11.61 0.41 -45.80
C ARG A 674 10.35 -0.29 -45.26
N MET A 675 10.14 -0.23 -43.95
CA MET A 675 8.95 -0.72 -43.28
C MET A 675 7.88 0.37 -43.36
N SER A 676 6.67 -0.02 -43.73
CA SER A 676 5.50 0.86 -43.57
C SER A 676 5.31 1.20 -42.08
N VAL A 677 4.64 2.32 -41.79
CA VAL A 677 4.34 2.73 -40.41
C VAL A 677 3.51 1.64 -39.70
N GLY A 678 2.58 1.00 -40.41
CA GLY A 678 1.75 -0.08 -39.88
C GLY A 678 2.54 -1.35 -39.51
N GLU A 679 3.54 -1.74 -40.30
CA GLU A 679 4.42 -2.86 -39.94
C GLU A 679 5.29 -2.56 -38.74
N LYS A 680 5.82 -1.35 -38.67
CA LYS A 680 6.66 -0.92 -37.55
C LYS A 680 5.86 -0.98 -36.25
N VAL A 681 4.63 -0.46 -36.26
CA VAL A 681 3.72 -0.49 -35.11
C VAL A 681 3.27 -1.92 -34.77
N LEU A 682 3.08 -2.79 -35.75
CA LEU A 682 2.81 -4.22 -35.53
C LEU A 682 3.93 -4.89 -34.74
N LEU A 683 5.19 -4.78 -35.18
CA LEU A 683 6.32 -5.44 -34.51
C LEU A 683 6.54 -4.90 -33.09
N ILE A 684 6.38 -3.59 -32.90
CA ILE A 684 6.48 -2.97 -31.57
C ILE A 684 5.37 -3.48 -30.64
N THR A 685 4.13 -3.54 -31.13
CA THR A 685 2.97 -4.03 -30.35
C THR A 685 3.12 -5.51 -30.01
N LEU A 686 3.56 -6.35 -30.94
CA LEU A 686 3.82 -7.78 -30.70
C LEU A 686 4.95 -7.98 -29.69
N ARG A 687 6.06 -7.23 -29.78
CA ARG A 687 7.15 -7.32 -28.81
C ARG A 687 6.67 -6.91 -27.41
N LYS A 688 5.86 -5.85 -27.31
CA LYS A 688 5.25 -5.43 -26.05
C LYS A 688 4.37 -6.54 -25.44
N LEU A 689 3.50 -7.14 -26.25
CA LEU A 689 2.50 -8.12 -25.77
C LEU A 689 3.02 -9.55 -25.60
N PHE A 690 4.13 -9.94 -26.24
CA PHE A 690 4.59 -11.34 -26.22
C PHE A 690 6.00 -11.54 -25.70
N VAL A 691 6.84 -10.50 -25.74
CA VAL A 691 8.25 -10.59 -25.31
C VAL A 691 8.46 -9.85 -24.00
N GLN A 692 7.95 -8.62 -23.90
CA GLN A 692 8.15 -7.79 -22.71
C GLN A 692 7.13 -8.06 -21.59
N SER A 693 5.96 -8.60 -21.90
CA SER A 693 4.95 -9.00 -20.92
C SER A 693 4.01 -10.03 -21.53
N LEU A 694 3.84 -11.18 -20.86
CA LEU A 694 2.87 -12.22 -21.23
C LEU A 694 1.58 -12.17 -20.38
N SER A 695 1.49 -11.23 -19.44
CA SER A 695 0.36 -11.03 -18.53
C SER A 695 -0.69 -10.05 -19.08
N GLY A 696 -0.41 -9.42 -20.22
CA GLY A 696 -1.26 -8.42 -20.85
C GLY A 696 -0.81 -6.99 -20.60
N ARG A 697 -1.31 -6.06 -21.41
CA ARG A 697 -0.98 -4.64 -21.33
C ARG A 697 -2.20 -3.76 -21.48
N ALA A 698 -2.26 -2.70 -20.66
CA ALA A 698 -3.20 -1.63 -20.89
C ALA A 698 -2.98 -1.04 -22.30
N GLU A 699 -4.07 -0.76 -23.02
CA GLU A 699 -4.07 -0.22 -24.37
C GLU A 699 -3.24 1.07 -24.44
N SER A 700 -3.39 1.95 -23.44
CA SER A 700 -2.61 3.19 -23.31
C SER A 700 -1.09 2.96 -23.28
N ALA A 701 -0.61 1.81 -22.79
CA ALA A 701 0.81 1.46 -22.79
C ALA A 701 1.34 1.08 -24.19
N LEU A 702 0.46 0.67 -25.11
CA LEU A 702 0.83 0.32 -26.47
C LEU A 702 1.15 1.56 -27.32
N TYR A 703 0.50 2.70 -27.03
CA TYR A 703 0.78 4.01 -27.65
C TYR A 703 2.10 4.67 -27.18
N ARG A 704 2.68 4.23 -26.05
CA ARG A 704 3.87 4.86 -25.45
C ARG A 704 5.15 4.55 -26.24
N GLY A 705 6.03 5.54 -26.41
CA GLY A 705 7.31 5.39 -27.12
C GLY A 705 7.21 5.40 -28.65
N LEU A 706 6.03 5.69 -29.19
CA LEU A 706 5.75 5.87 -30.61
C LEU A 706 5.63 7.36 -30.97
N ASP A 707 5.99 7.72 -32.21
CA ASP A 707 5.81 9.06 -32.75
C ASP A 707 4.33 9.35 -33.13
N VAL A 708 4.05 10.55 -33.66
CA VAL A 708 2.66 11.01 -33.92
C VAL A 708 1.96 10.17 -34.99
N ASP A 709 2.68 9.74 -36.02
CA ASP A 709 2.12 8.97 -37.14
C ASP A 709 1.96 7.49 -36.76
N GLU A 710 2.92 6.95 -36.01
CA GLU A 710 2.86 5.60 -35.43
C GLU A 710 1.70 5.44 -34.43
N ARG A 711 1.44 6.45 -33.58
CA ARG A 711 0.34 6.40 -32.60
C ARG A 711 -1.03 6.28 -33.25
N ARG A 712 -1.23 6.91 -34.42
CA ARG A 712 -2.50 6.84 -35.15
C ARG A 712 -2.82 5.41 -35.62
N MET A 713 -1.78 4.60 -35.82
CA MET A 713 -1.87 3.25 -36.34
C MET A 713 -2.08 2.17 -35.27
N VAL A 714 -1.87 2.50 -33.99
CA VAL A 714 -1.94 1.51 -32.89
C VAL A 714 -3.34 0.89 -32.78
N GLY A 715 -4.39 1.69 -32.84
CA GLY A 715 -5.78 1.19 -32.79
C GLY A 715 -6.11 0.25 -33.97
N ASP A 716 -5.57 0.53 -35.15
CA ASP A 716 -5.77 -0.29 -36.35
C ASP A 716 -5.02 -1.62 -36.27
N VAL A 717 -3.77 -1.57 -35.80
CA VAL A 717 -2.95 -2.75 -35.51
C VAL A 717 -3.60 -3.63 -34.45
N LEU A 718 -4.14 -3.04 -33.37
CA LEU A 718 -4.84 -3.78 -32.32
C LEU A 718 -6.09 -4.51 -32.86
N ARG A 719 -6.86 -3.87 -33.73
CA ARG A 719 -7.98 -4.53 -34.44
C ARG A 719 -7.49 -5.69 -35.31
N MET A 720 -6.33 -5.57 -35.97
CA MET A 720 -5.75 -6.67 -36.73
C MET A 720 -5.28 -7.82 -35.82
N LEU A 721 -4.64 -7.53 -34.69
CA LEU A 721 -4.23 -8.55 -33.73
C LEU A 721 -5.43 -9.31 -33.16
N LYS A 722 -6.55 -8.63 -32.92
CA LYS A 722 -7.82 -9.26 -32.53
C LYS A 722 -8.38 -10.16 -33.62
N ARG A 723 -8.42 -9.65 -34.86
CA ARG A 723 -8.94 -10.37 -36.04
C ARG A 723 -8.14 -11.63 -36.35
N HIS A 724 -6.82 -11.57 -36.22
CA HIS A 724 -5.89 -12.67 -36.50
C HIS A 724 -5.65 -13.59 -35.29
N GLU A 725 -6.45 -13.45 -34.23
CA GLU A 725 -6.41 -14.25 -32.99
C GLU A 725 -5.05 -14.24 -32.28
N LEU A 726 -4.33 -13.12 -32.37
CA LEU A 726 -3.06 -12.92 -31.68
C LEU A 726 -3.23 -12.22 -30.32
N ALA A 727 -4.26 -11.39 -30.16
CA ALA A 727 -4.55 -10.74 -28.88
C ALA A 727 -6.05 -10.67 -28.61
N VAL A 728 -6.43 -10.71 -27.34
CA VAL A 728 -7.82 -10.57 -26.88
C VAL A 728 -7.95 -9.30 -26.08
N GLU A 729 -9.06 -8.61 -26.28
CA GLU A 729 -9.42 -7.40 -25.57
C GLU A 729 -10.19 -7.75 -24.29
N TYR A 730 -9.80 -7.18 -23.16
CA TYR A 730 -10.43 -7.34 -21.86
C TYR A 730 -10.67 -5.97 -21.21
N SER A 731 -11.94 -5.57 -21.06
CA SER A 731 -12.30 -4.29 -20.43
C SER A 731 -12.37 -4.42 -18.90
N ARG A 732 -11.74 -3.47 -18.20
CA ARG A 732 -11.85 -3.30 -16.74
C ARG A 732 -12.07 -1.83 -16.44
N GLY A 733 -13.25 -1.45 -15.94
CA GLY A 733 -13.60 -0.14 -15.36
C GLY A 733 -13.15 1.08 -16.17
N ASP A 734 -11.88 1.47 -16.01
CA ASP A 734 -11.28 2.68 -16.59
C ASP A 734 -10.30 2.44 -17.75
N GLY A 735 -10.26 1.23 -18.34
CA GLY A 735 -9.40 0.98 -19.50
C GLY A 735 -9.55 -0.38 -20.17
N VAL A 736 -8.97 -0.47 -21.37
CA VAL A 736 -8.89 -1.70 -22.16
C VAL A 736 -7.53 -2.34 -21.92
N ILE A 737 -7.52 -3.63 -21.55
CA ILE A 737 -6.31 -4.45 -21.45
C ILE A 737 -6.27 -5.43 -22.61
N TRP A 738 -5.14 -5.46 -23.32
CA TRP A 738 -4.86 -6.39 -24.38
C TRP A 738 -4.06 -7.56 -23.84
N LEU A 739 -4.66 -8.75 -23.88
CA LEU A 739 -4.07 -10.00 -23.43
C LEU A 739 -3.48 -10.77 -24.64
N PRO A 740 -2.22 -11.22 -24.60
CA PRO A 740 -1.68 -12.06 -25.65
C PRO A 740 -2.33 -13.45 -25.65
N VAL A 741 -2.65 -13.97 -26.84
CA VAL A 741 -3.05 -15.37 -26.98
C VAL A 741 -1.81 -16.24 -26.89
N ARG A 742 -1.56 -16.82 -25.71
CA ARG A 742 -0.32 -17.60 -25.43
C ARG A 742 -0.02 -18.70 -26.46
N LYS A 743 -1.07 -19.34 -27.00
CA LYS A 743 -0.93 -20.38 -28.06
C LYS A 743 -0.35 -19.83 -29.38
N ALA A 744 -0.41 -18.52 -29.60
CA ALA A 744 0.15 -17.84 -30.75
C ALA A 744 1.62 -17.41 -30.55
N LEU A 745 2.25 -17.69 -29.40
CA LEU A 745 3.62 -17.26 -29.11
C LEU A 745 4.64 -17.71 -30.16
N THR A 746 4.58 -18.98 -30.58
CA THR A 746 5.48 -19.52 -31.63
C THR A 746 5.26 -18.84 -32.98
N ARG A 747 4.01 -18.50 -33.30
CA ARG A 747 3.63 -17.76 -34.52
C ARG A 747 4.17 -16.33 -34.48
N VAL A 748 4.07 -15.67 -33.32
CA VAL A 748 4.59 -14.31 -33.09
C VAL A 748 6.12 -14.26 -33.08
N LYS A 749 6.80 -15.25 -32.47
CA LYS A 749 8.28 -15.35 -32.52
C LYS A 749 8.77 -15.39 -33.98
N ARG A 750 8.10 -16.15 -34.87
CA ARG A 750 8.41 -16.21 -36.31
C ARG A 750 8.20 -14.87 -37.04
N ILE A 751 7.13 -14.14 -36.69
CA ILE A 751 6.88 -12.80 -37.23
C ILE A 751 7.97 -11.82 -36.79
N LEU A 752 8.40 -11.89 -35.52
CA LEU A 752 9.40 -10.98 -34.96
C LEU A 752 10.83 -11.26 -35.45
N SER A 753 11.16 -12.53 -35.73
CA SER A 753 12.48 -12.91 -36.24
C SER A 753 12.65 -12.60 -37.72
N ALA A 754 11.63 -12.86 -38.55
CA ALA A 754 11.70 -12.61 -39.99
C ALA A 754 10.37 -12.04 -40.53
N PRO A 755 10.06 -10.74 -40.31
CA PRO A 755 8.77 -10.14 -40.67
C PRO A 755 8.41 -10.32 -42.14
N ASN A 756 9.37 -10.12 -43.04
CA ASN A 756 9.18 -10.20 -44.50
C ASN A 756 9.04 -11.62 -45.04
N GLU A 757 9.54 -12.62 -44.31
CA GLU A 757 9.58 -14.02 -44.73
C GLU A 757 8.56 -14.90 -43.98
N SER A 758 7.94 -14.35 -42.93
CA SER A 758 6.95 -15.04 -42.10
C SER A 758 5.72 -15.55 -42.88
N GLY A 759 5.39 -14.92 -44.02
CA GLY A 759 4.23 -15.29 -44.85
C GLY A 759 2.86 -15.00 -44.23
N GLU A 760 2.85 -14.39 -43.03
CA GLU A 760 1.66 -14.21 -42.20
C GLU A 760 0.74 -13.09 -42.73
N GLU A 761 -0.56 -13.37 -42.78
CA GLU A 761 -1.57 -12.43 -43.29
C GLU A 761 -1.62 -11.13 -42.49
N VAL A 762 -1.44 -11.20 -41.16
CA VAL A 762 -1.41 -10.02 -40.29
C VAL A 762 -0.30 -9.02 -40.66
N VAL A 763 0.85 -9.52 -41.15
CA VAL A 763 1.97 -8.67 -41.56
C VAL A 763 1.63 -7.97 -42.88
N ARG A 764 0.99 -8.68 -43.82
CA ARG A 764 0.54 -8.11 -45.09
C ARG A 764 -0.56 -7.07 -44.89
N ASP A 765 -1.50 -7.35 -44.00
CA ASP A 765 -2.60 -6.45 -43.66
C ASP A 765 -2.07 -5.16 -43.03
N CYS A 766 -1.19 -5.25 -42.02
CA CYS A 766 -0.60 -4.07 -41.40
C CYS A 766 0.35 -3.32 -42.35
N ARG A 767 1.00 -4.01 -43.30
CA ARG A 767 1.79 -3.38 -44.37
C ARG A 767 0.96 -2.54 -45.32
N ALA A 768 -0.26 -2.97 -45.61
CA ALA A 768 -1.17 -2.24 -46.50
C ALA A 768 -1.80 -0.99 -45.86
N MET A 769 -1.62 -0.81 -44.54
CA MET A 769 -2.21 0.33 -43.80
C MET A 769 -1.30 1.55 -43.74
N GLY A 770 0.02 1.41 -43.97
CA GLY A 770 1.04 2.43 -43.71
C GLY A 770 1.77 2.95 -44.94
#